data_AF-A0A2P8W8A0-F1
#
_entry.id   AF-A0A2P8W8A0-F1
#
_cell.length_a   1.000
_cell.length_b   1.000
_cell.length_c   1.000
_cell.angle_alpha   90.00
_cell.angle_beta   90.00
_cell.angle_gamma   90.00
#
_symmetry.space_group_name_H-M   'P 1'
#
loop_
_entity.id
_entity.type
_entity.pdbx_description
1 polymer ?
#
loop_
_entity_poly.entity_id
_entity_poly.type
_entity_poly.pdbx_seq_one_letter_code
_entity_poly.pdbx_strand_id
1 'polypeptide(L)'
;MATISQAEQQDRYMGRGELDELSGFFNSGLKRVQIAEILTRYSELIVSQAANRIFTGGSPLAYLERVDSESPVEKTRAGTVLNESEASRLGTSTFIESGGGGLFQNLFSSTPSGPVPPGFRPISVSRYGPSNMTKSLRDMSWFLRYVTYAIVAGDPNIISVNVRGLREIIEGACSSAATIVAIQTMKAGALRYLNGDSEAQGIVDQYFDVLLSEFKAPTPSNKLRQRPSSDLQGLELPQIYYNAAERRPKYAMKPGLSAVEKNDVVKAAYRQVFERDITRAYSLSVSDLESKVKNGEISMKEFVRRLAKSPLYRKNFYDPYINSRALELAFRHILGRAPSSREEVRDYFSIVSSGGLAALIDALVDSKEYADYFGEETVPYLRGLGQEAQECRNWGPQFELFNYSAPFRKKPQFITLFAAYEQPLPDQHPYGSGNDPLEIQFGAIFPKETRDVSATPAFFNKDTRRILIHRGPGINNQLSNPAARPEDPGSLGAKVFKLDQIPRTGNTKNSVRYSESSTQTVISAAYRQVFGREVYSGQRSKVAEIKLENGEISMKEFIRAIAKSEAFRKTYWSSLYVMKAVEYIHRRLLGRPTYGRNETNAYFDICAKKGFYALVDSIIDSQEYNEAFGEDTVPYERYLTPKGLALRSMRAGSLAEKGMVPAVDTSVPRFVELGTVSEDRAIPEVQRRLAQGVNRQRQQTKVFKLTSLADKPNLKLVTAAAYRQIFERDIAPYIVKSEFTALESKLGNGEINLKEFIEGLGCSTLYIKEFYAPYPNTQVIEFGTKHFLGRAPQDQAEIRKYNQVLASEGIRGFIRAMLNTPEYAENFGEDTVPYRRYPTLPAANFPNTEKLYNRLTKQNRDLIVPSFTSAKTGMDVAEMPLMAGAVAAQEASSAELAATVGRASVEAEVPVAGPTTRFYRHQPGASCEQLEQVLTAVYRQVMVLPTGDILAEWRLSEAEAELQGDRITLRQFIRYLVQSPAYQARFVAAYPAAKLVAIMGRQLLGRNLEDGEYGAIAAQQGIMAVAEAMLNSAEYLRYFGEQGVPYRRA
;
A
#
# COMPACT_ATOMS: atom_id res chain seq x y z
N MET A 1 38.05 -7.93 -42.79
CA MET A 1 37.06 -7.75 -41.70
C MET A 1 37.10 -8.90 -40.71
N ALA A 2 36.94 -10.16 -41.13
CA ALA A 2 36.95 -11.32 -40.22
C ALA A 2 38.21 -11.39 -39.33
N THR A 3 39.40 -11.15 -39.88
CA THR A 3 40.67 -11.10 -39.14
C THR A 3 40.68 -10.05 -38.03
N ILE A 4 40.23 -8.83 -38.32
CA ILE A 4 40.13 -7.73 -37.34
C ILE A 4 39.10 -8.09 -36.25
N SER A 5 37.95 -8.62 -36.66
CA SER A 5 36.88 -9.05 -35.75
C SER A 5 37.35 -10.15 -34.80
N GLN A 6 38.14 -11.13 -35.26
CA GLN A 6 38.70 -12.16 -34.38
C GLN A 6 39.58 -11.59 -33.26
N ALA A 7 40.46 -10.64 -33.60
CA ALA A 7 41.30 -9.96 -32.62
C ALA A 7 40.47 -9.10 -31.64
N GLU A 8 39.45 -8.40 -32.15
CA GLU A 8 38.52 -7.58 -31.36
C GLU A 8 37.71 -8.44 -30.37
N GLN A 9 37.11 -9.54 -30.83
CA GLN A 9 36.36 -10.47 -30.00
C GLN A 9 37.21 -11.15 -28.91
N GLN A 10 38.54 -11.03 -29.00
CA GLN A 10 39.51 -11.55 -28.04
C GLN A 10 40.13 -10.47 -27.15
N ASP A 11 39.77 -9.19 -27.33
CA ASP A 11 40.42 -8.03 -26.71
C ASP A 11 41.95 -8.02 -26.90
N ARG A 12 42.43 -8.63 -27.99
CA ARG A 12 43.85 -8.73 -28.34
C ARG A 12 44.22 -7.65 -29.33
N TYR A 13 45.48 -7.23 -29.27
CA TYR A 13 46.09 -6.56 -30.43
C TYR A 13 46.38 -7.61 -31.50
N MET A 14 46.24 -7.21 -32.77
CA MET A 14 46.48 -8.10 -33.90
C MET A 14 47.89 -8.67 -33.86
N GLY A 15 47.99 -9.99 -34.03
CA GLY A 15 49.25 -10.68 -34.12
C GLY A 15 49.96 -10.41 -35.45
N ARG A 16 51.26 -10.73 -35.53
CA ARG A 16 52.03 -10.56 -36.77
C ARG A 16 51.44 -11.37 -37.94
N GLY A 17 51.01 -12.62 -37.71
CA GLY A 17 50.39 -13.44 -38.75
C GLY A 17 49.08 -12.87 -39.30
N GLU A 18 48.23 -12.30 -38.43
CA GLU A 18 46.97 -11.65 -38.85
C GLU A 18 47.23 -10.35 -39.64
N LEU A 19 48.28 -9.60 -39.27
CA LEU A 19 48.74 -8.44 -40.02
C LEU A 19 49.32 -8.82 -41.38
N ASP A 20 50.08 -9.93 -41.44
CA ASP A 20 50.63 -10.47 -42.69
C ASP A 20 49.49 -10.92 -43.64
N GLU A 21 48.43 -11.54 -43.10
CA GLU A 21 47.22 -11.89 -43.87
C GLU A 21 46.51 -10.66 -44.43
N LEU A 22 46.32 -9.62 -43.62
CA LEU A 22 45.77 -8.34 -44.07
C LEU A 22 46.64 -7.69 -45.13
N SER A 23 47.97 -7.68 -44.95
CA SER A 23 48.90 -7.18 -45.94
C SER A 23 48.79 -7.98 -47.25
N GLY A 24 48.69 -9.30 -47.18
CA GLY A 24 48.49 -10.16 -48.35
C GLY A 24 47.21 -9.81 -49.12
N PHE A 25 46.10 -9.60 -48.39
CA PHE A 25 44.84 -9.16 -48.97
C PHE A 25 44.98 -7.81 -49.70
N PHE A 26 45.51 -6.78 -49.04
CA PHE A 26 45.64 -5.44 -49.63
C PHE A 26 46.61 -5.40 -50.82
N ASN A 27 47.71 -6.16 -50.76
CA ASN A 27 48.65 -6.26 -51.88
C ASN A 27 47.99 -6.86 -53.13
N SER A 28 47.04 -7.79 -52.97
CA SER A 28 46.27 -8.37 -54.08
C SER A 28 45.08 -7.52 -54.56
N GLY A 29 44.81 -6.37 -53.91
CA GLY A 29 43.61 -5.57 -54.14
C GLY A 29 43.49 -4.99 -55.55
N LEU A 30 44.59 -4.47 -56.12
CA LEU A 30 44.58 -3.89 -57.48
C LEU A 30 44.15 -4.91 -58.54
N LYS A 31 44.67 -6.14 -58.46
CA LYS A 31 44.31 -7.23 -59.39
C LYS A 31 42.81 -7.56 -59.30
N ARG A 32 42.27 -7.66 -58.09
CA ARG A 32 40.83 -7.95 -57.88
C ARG A 32 39.92 -6.87 -58.45
N VAL A 33 40.32 -5.60 -58.32
CA VAL A 33 39.58 -4.47 -58.92
C VAL A 33 39.66 -4.52 -60.45
N GLN A 34 40.83 -4.80 -61.03
CA GLN A 34 40.98 -4.97 -62.48
C GLN A 34 40.11 -6.10 -63.02
N ILE A 35 40.07 -7.24 -62.34
CA ILE A 35 39.19 -8.37 -62.68
C ILE A 35 37.72 -7.91 -62.66
N ALA A 36 37.30 -7.24 -61.59
CA ALA A 36 35.93 -6.75 -61.47
C ALA A 36 35.59 -5.73 -62.58
N GLU A 37 36.52 -4.86 -62.96
CA GLU A 37 36.34 -3.89 -64.05
C GLU A 37 36.14 -4.59 -65.40
N ILE A 38 36.97 -5.58 -65.72
CA ILE A 38 36.85 -6.35 -66.97
C ILE A 38 35.52 -7.10 -67.03
N LEU A 39 35.14 -7.80 -65.95
CA LEU A 39 33.87 -8.54 -65.89
C LEU A 39 32.65 -7.62 -65.97
N THR A 40 32.73 -6.43 -65.38
CA THR A 40 31.67 -5.42 -65.45
C THR A 40 31.57 -4.82 -66.85
N ARG A 41 32.72 -4.53 -67.50
CA ARG A 41 32.77 -3.99 -68.87
C ARG A 41 32.15 -4.93 -69.89
N TYR A 42 32.34 -6.24 -69.73
CA TYR A 42 31.82 -7.26 -70.64
C TYR A 42 30.58 -7.99 -70.11
N SER A 43 29.88 -7.44 -69.11
CA SER A 43 28.78 -8.14 -68.43
C SER A 43 27.63 -8.50 -69.36
N GLU A 44 27.24 -7.60 -70.27
CA GLU A 44 26.17 -7.86 -71.24
C GLU A 44 26.54 -8.99 -72.20
N LEU A 45 27.79 -9.05 -72.65
CA LEU A 45 28.27 -10.11 -73.53
C LEU A 45 28.32 -11.45 -72.81
N ILE A 46 28.78 -11.49 -71.56
CA ILE A 46 28.81 -12.72 -70.75
C ILE A 46 27.39 -13.24 -70.50
N VAL A 47 26.44 -12.36 -70.13
CA VAL A 47 25.04 -12.74 -69.90
C VAL A 47 24.36 -13.17 -71.21
N SER A 48 24.61 -12.48 -72.32
CA SER A 48 24.03 -12.82 -73.63
C SER A 48 24.47 -14.21 -74.12
N GLN A 49 25.75 -14.56 -73.97
CA GLN A 49 26.28 -15.87 -74.34
C GLN A 49 25.62 -17.00 -73.53
N ALA A 50 25.42 -16.78 -72.22
CA ALA A 50 24.73 -17.71 -71.35
C ALA A 50 23.24 -17.85 -71.71
N ALA A 51 22.55 -16.72 -71.93
CA ALA A 51 21.13 -16.70 -72.29
C ALA A 51 20.86 -17.40 -73.62
N ASN A 52 21.70 -17.17 -74.65
CA ASN A 52 21.58 -17.80 -75.96
C ASN A 52 21.79 -19.32 -75.93
N ARG A 53 22.49 -19.83 -74.90
CA ARG A 53 22.69 -21.28 -74.74
C ARG A 53 21.49 -21.98 -74.10
N ILE A 54 20.71 -21.28 -73.29
CA ILE A 54 19.57 -21.87 -72.56
C ILE A 54 18.21 -21.51 -73.17
N PHE A 55 18.11 -20.43 -73.94
CA PHE A 55 16.87 -19.97 -74.57
C PHE A 55 16.89 -20.14 -76.10
N THR A 56 15.73 -20.49 -76.66
CA THR A 56 15.52 -20.63 -78.13
C THR A 56 14.27 -19.89 -78.60
N GLY A 57 14.25 -19.46 -79.87
CA GLY A 57 13.05 -18.89 -80.51
C GLY A 57 12.76 -17.41 -80.22
N GLY A 58 13.79 -16.59 -79.99
CA GLY A 58 13.71 -15.12 -79.84
C GLY A 58 15.05 -14.53 -79.37
N SER A 59 15.21 -13.19 -79.37
CA SER A 59 16.38 -12.52 -78.78
C SER A 59 16.19 -12.33 -77.27
N PRO A 60 16.92 -13.06 -76.40
CA PRO A 60 16.73 -12.95 -74.95
C PRO A 60 17.11 -11.57 -74.42
N LEU A 61 18.11 -10.90 -75.03
CA LEU A 61 18.64 -9.62 -74.56
C LEU A 61 17.59 -8.49 -74.52
N ALA A 62 16.52 -8.60 -75.30
CA ALA A 62 15.42 -7.62 -75.30
C ALA A 62 14.70 -7.52 -73.95
N TYR A 63 14.84 -8.52 -73.08
CA TYR A 63 14.23 -8.59 -71.75
C TYR A 63 15.22 -8.29 -70.62
N LEU A 64 16.46 -7.88 -70.92
CA LEU A 64 17.41 -7.44 -69.91
C LEU A 64 16.99 -6.03 -69.43
N GLU A 65 16.54 -5.93 -68.17
CA GLU A 65 16.29 -4.65 -67.54
C GLU A 65 17.62 -3.88 -67.43
N ARG A 66 17.76 -2.83 -68.23
CA ARG A 66 18.85 -1.87 -68.07
C ARG A 66 18.56 -1.11 -66.79
N VAL A 67 19.49 -1.12 -65.85
CA VAL A 67 19.41 -0.21 -64.71
C VAL A 67 19.74 1.16 -65.27
N ASP A 68 18.72 1.94 -65.64
CA ASP A 68 18.88 3.37 -65.84
C ASP A 68 19.42 3.93 -64.52
N SER A 69 20.66 4.42 -64.55
CA SER A 69 21.33 4.99 -63.40
C SER A 69 20.58 6.24 -62.94
N GLU A 70 19.63 6.11 -62.01
CA GLU A 70 19.13 7.21 -61.19
C GLU A 70 20.21 7.60 -60.17
N SER A 71 21.29 8.21 -60.67
CA SER A 71 22.20 9.11 -59.96
C SER A 71 23.28 9.58 -60.95
N PRO A 72 23.66 10.87 -60.95
CA PRO A 72 24.72 11.36 -61.82
C PRO A 72 26.03 10.69 -61.42
N VAL A 73 26.60 9.93 -62.34
CA VAL A 73 27.92 9.28 -62.21
C VAL A 73 28.96 10.34 -61.84
N GLU A 74 29.41 10.32 -60.58
CA GLU A 74 30.56 11.11 -60.16
C GLU A 74 31.80 10.63 -60.92
N LYS A 75 32.44 11.60 -61.58
CA LYS A 75 33.64 11.45 -62.38
C LYS A 75 34.80 10.90 -61.56
N THR A 76 35.55 9.95 -62.12
CA THR A 76 36.88 9.58 -61.63
C THR A 76 37.90 10.68 -61.91
N ARG A 77 38.85 10.87 -60.98
CA ARG A 77 39.85 11.96 -60.92
C ARG A 77 41.00 11.86 -61.94
N ALA A 78 40.85 11.09 -63.01
CA ALA A 78 41.81 10.99 -64.11
C ALA A 78 41.05 11.19 -65.43
N GLY A 79 41.10 12.43 -65.95
CA GLY A 79 40.34 12.87 -67.11
C GLY A 79 40.82 12.24 -68.42
N THR A 80 40.34 11.04 -68.73
CA THR A 80 40.27 10.50 -70.10
C THR A 80 38.87 10.00 -70.36
N VAL A 81 38.15 10.74 -71.21
CA VAL A 81 36.86 10.36 -71.78
C VAL A 81 37.13 9.29 -72.83
N LEU A 82 36.65 8.07 -72.62
CA LEU A 82 36.59 7.06 -73.69
C LEU A 82 35.28 7.22 -74.45
N ASN A 83 35.39 7.24 -75.78
CA ASN A 83 34.33 7.60 -76.72
C ASN A 83 33.09 6.68 -76.62
N GLU A 84 31.93 7.30 -76.38
CA GLU A 84 30.59 6.65 -76.44
C GLU A 84 30.22 6.10 -77.84
N SER A 85 31.01 6.42 -78.88
CA SER A 85 30.74 6.01 -80.26
C SER A 85 31.19 4.58 -80.62
N GLU A 86 32.06 3.95 -79.82
CA GLU A 86 32.45 2.53 -80.04
C GLU A 86 31.50 1.55 -79.34
N ALA A 87 30.93 1.93 -78.18
CA ALA A 87 30.01 1.07 -77.44
C ALA A 87 28.62 0.93 -78.11
N SER A 88 28.14 1.97 -78.80
CA SER A 88 26.82 1.94 -79.48
C SER A 88 26.84 1.23 -80.84
N ARG A 89 28.01 1.02 -81.45
CA ARG A 89 28.15 0.33 -82.74
C ARG A 89 28.20 -1.21 -82.64
N LEU A 90 28.47 -1.76 -81.45
CA LEU A 90 28.58 -3.21 -81.25
C LEU A 90 27.23 -3.89 -80.91
N GLY A 91 26.18 -3.12 -80.59
CA GLY A 91 24.91 -3.65 -80.07
C GLY A 91 23.78 -3.87 -81.09
N THR A 92 23.95 -3.48 -82.35
CA THR A 92 22.89 -3.53 -83.39
C THR A 92 23.37 -4.12 -84.71
N SER A 93 23.98 -5.32 -84.67
CA SER A 93 24.05 -6.15 -85.89
C SER A 93 24.28 -7.64 -85.59
N THR A 94 23.20 -8.37 -85.36
CA THR A 94 23.11 -9.78 -85.77
C THR A 94 21.64 -10.13 -86.04
N PHE A 95 21.11 -9.53 -87.11
CA PHE A 95 20.01 -10.13 -87.85
C PHE A 95 20.66 -10.98 -88.95
N ILE A 96 20.46 -12.29 -88.92
CA ILE A 96 20.72 -13.15 -90.07
C ILE A 96 19.50 -12.99 -90.98
N GLU A 97 19.62 -12.11 -91.97
CA GLU A 97 18.80 -12.15 -93.17
C GLU A 97 19.54 -12.99 -94.21
N SER A 98 18.80 -13.90 -94.82
CA SER A 98 19.29 -14.91 -95.78
C SER A 98 19.88 -14.27 -97.03
N GLY A 99 21.17 -14.50 -97.31
CA GLY A 99 21.75 -14.24 -98.64
C GLY A 99 23.28 -14.35 -98.71
N GLY A 100 23.78 -15.41 -99.36
CA GLY A 100 25.01 -15.39 -100.17
C GLY A 100 26.39 -15.45 -99.48
N GLY A 101 26.97 -16.66 -99.46
CA GLY A 101 28.40 -17.04 -99.59
C GLY A 101 29.55 -16.12 -99.10
N GLY A 102 30.42 -16.68 -98.24
CA GLY A 102 31.85 -16.34 -98.21
C GLY A 102 32.52 -16.15 -96.84
N LEU A 103 33.23 -17.18 -96.38
CA LEU A 103 34.55 -17.10 -95.70
C LEU A 103 34.73 -16.37 -94.34
N PHE A 104 33.81 -16.49 -93.37
CA PHE A 104 34.06 -16.11 -91.95
C PHE A 104 33.46 -17.09 -90.92
N GLN A 105 33.45 -18.38 -91.22
CA GLN A 105 32.70 -19.38 -90.43
C GLN A 105 33.44 -19.95 -89.20
N ASN A 106 34.65 -19.46 -88.86
CA ASN A 106 35.47 -20.05 -87.78
C ASN A 106 35.58 -19.23 -86.47
N LEU A 107 34.79 -18.16 -86.29
CA LEU A 107 34.83 -17.33 -85.06
C LEU A 107 33.60 -17.49 -84.15
N PHE A 108 32.56 -18.21 -84.58
CA PHE A 108 31.29 -18.39 -83.86
C PHE A 108 30.93 -19.85 -83.57
N SER A 109 31.92 -20.75 -83.48
CA SER A 109 31.67 -22.09 -82.96
C SER A 109 31.56 -22.04 -81.43
N SER A 110 30.34 -22.27 -80.94
CA SER A 110 30.04 -22.56 -79.54
C SER A 110 30.70 -23.89 -79.16
N THR A 111 31.98 -23.85 -78.81
CA THR A 111 32.66 -25.01 -78.21
C THR A 111 31.85 -25.41 -76.97
N PRO A 112 31.50 -26.71 -76.79
CA PRO A 112 30.69 -27.15 -75.65
C PRO A 112 31.45 -26.90 -74.35
N SER A 113 31.22 -25.74 -73.75
CA SER A 113 31.74 -25.41 -72.43
C SER A 113 30.99 -26.23 -71.39
N GLY A 114 31.68 -27.21 -70.80
CA GLY A 114 31.24 -28.00 -69.65
C GLY A 114 30.27 -29.15 -69.95
N PRO A 115 30.23 -30.19 -69.10
CA PRO A 115 29.31 -31.32 -69.22
C PRO A 115 27.87 -30.86 -68.97
N VAL A 116 26.99 -31.13 -69.95
CA VAL A 116 25.56 -30.83 -69.86
C VAL A 116 24.90 -31.80 -68.86
N PRO A 117 24.18 -31.31 -67.83
CA PRO A 117 23.48 -32.19 -66.88
C PRO A 117 22.41 -33.05 -67.56
N PRO A 118 22.18 -34.29 -67.11
CA PRO A 118 21.10 -35.14 -67.62
C PRO A 118 19.74 -34.45 -67.41
N GLY A 119 18.94 -34.33 -68.47
CA GLY A 119 17.61 -33.69 -68.43
C GLY A 119 17.56 -32.23 -68.89
N PHE A 120 18.67 -31.63 -69.34
CA PHE A 120 18.66 -30.30 -69.93
C PHE A 120 17.80 -30.23 -71.22
N ARG A 121 16.89 -29.25 -71.27
CA ARG A 121 16.14 -28.87 -72.48
C ARG A 121 16.18 -27.35 -72.64
N PRO A 122 16.47 -26.81 -73.84
CA PRO A 122 16.42 -25.38 -74.08
C PRO A 122 14.98 -24.86 -73.91
N ILE A 123 14.86 -23.68 -73.30
CA ILE A 123 13.59 -23.04 -72.97
C ILE A 123 13.17 -22.13 -74.12
N SER A 124 11.96 -22.31 -74.65
CA SER A 124 11.47 -21.43 -75.72
C SER A 124 11.01 -20.08 -75.16
N VAL A 125 11.52 -18.97 -75.69
CA VAL A 125 11.19 -17.59 -75.28
C VAL A 125 9.68 -17.33 -75.28
N SER A 126 8.98 -17.78 -76.33
CA SER A 126 7.54 -17.58 -76.51
C SER A 126 6.68 -18.29 -75.47
N ARG A 127 7.07 -19.49 -75.02
CA ARG A 127 6.31 -20.24 -73.99
C ARG A 127 6.66 -19.83 -72.57
N TYR A 128 7.86 -19.27 -72.35
CA TYR A 128 8.32 -18.88 -71.03
C TYR A 128 7.67 -17.56 -70.54
N GLY A 129 7.35 -16.68 -71.49
CA GLY A 129 6.68 -15.40 -71.22
C GLY A 129 7.65 -14.30 -70.77
N PRO A 130 7.26 -13.01 -70.93
CA PRO A 130 8.15 -11.87 -70.70
C PRO A 130 8.59 -11.72 -69.24
N SER A 131 7.69 -11.91 -68.26
CA SER A 131 8.01 -11.74 -66.84
C SER A 131 8.99 -12.78 -66.31
N ASN A 132 8.91 -14.03 -66.78
CA ASN A 132 9.87 -15.06 -66.36
C ASN A 132 11.22 -14.84 -67.06
N MET A 133 11.20 -14.37 -68.30
CA MET A 133 12.41 -14.03 -69.05
C MET A 133 13.21 -12.91 -68.38
N THR A 134 12.54 -11.82 -67.95
CA THR A 134 13.20 -10.73 -67.23
C THR A 134 13.84 -11.23 -65.92
N LYS A 135 13.13 -12.08 -65.15
CA LYS A 135 13.68 -12.73 -63.95
C LYS A 135 14.93 -13.55 -64.25
N SER A 136 14.90 -14.42 -65.25
CA SER A 136 16.06 -15.26 -65.61
C SER A 136 17.29 -14.43 -65.99
N LEU A 137 17.11 -13.36 -66.76
CA LEU A 137 18.23 -12.47 -67.15
C LEU A 137 18.73 -11.62 -65.99
N ARG A 138 17.82 -11.15 -65.13
CA ARG A 138 18.17 -10.49 -63.88
C ARG A 138 18.98 -11.41 -62.97
N ASP A 139 18.58 -12.67 -62.83
CA ASP A 139 19.26 -13.64 -61.97
C ASP A 139 20.67 -13.97 -62.53
N MET A 140 20.82 -14.10 -63.86
CA MET A 140 22.14 -14.19 -64.50
C MET A 140 23.00 -12.95 -64.21
N SER A 141 22.44 -11.74 -64.35
CA SER A 141 23.13 -10.50 -63.99
C SER A 141 23.53 -10.47 -62.51
N TRP A 142 22.66 -10.93 -61.60
CA TRP A 142 22.94 -11.03 -60.17
C TRP A 142 24.06 -12.02 -59.86
N PHE A 143 24.10 -13.19 -60.51
CA PHE A 143 25.22 -14.13 -60.34
C PHE A 143 26.55 -13.49 -60.71
N LEU A 144 26.62 -12.78 -61.84
CA LEU A 144 27.85 -12.09 -62.24
C LEU A 144 28.24 -10.99 -61.24
N ARG A 145 27.25 -10.21 -60.77
CA ARG A 145 27.47 -9.17 -59.76
C ARG A 145 27.94 -9.74 -58.42
N TYR A 146 27.37 -10.84 -57.95
CA TYR A 146 27.82 -11.48 -56.70
C TYR A 146 29.22 -12.04 -56.85
N VAL A 147 29.58 -12.59 -58.01
CA VAL A 147 30.96 -13.02 -58.29
C VAL A 147 31.93 -11.83 -58.27
N THR A 148 31.60 -10.71 -58.92
CA THR A 148 32.47 -9.53 -58.88
C THR A 148 32.58 -8.94 -57.47
N TYR A 149 31.49 -8.88 -56.70
CA TYR A 149 31.52 -8.44 -55.30
C TYR A 149 32.34 -9.37 -54.42
N ALA A 150 32.21 -10.69 -54.60
CA ALA A 150 32.99 -11.68 -53.84
C ALA A 150 34.49 -11.57 -54.14
N ILE A 151 34.88 -11.38 -55.41
CA ILE A 151 36.28 -11.19 -55.81
C ILE A 151 36.87 -9.95 -55.16
N VAL A 152 36.15 -8.82 -55.21
CA VAL A 152 36.61 -7.56 -54.60
C VAL A 152 36.69 -7.67 -53.08
N ALA A 153 35.68 -8.27 -52.44
CA ALA A 153 35.65 -8.49 -50.99
C ALA A 153 36.70 -9.52 -50.53
N GLY A 154 37.08 -10.44 -51.40
CA GLY A 154 38.05 -11.49 -51.11
C GLY A 154 37.55 -12.69 -50.34
N ASP A 155 36.24 -12.86 -50.24
CA ASP A 155 35.58 -13.93 -49.51
C ASP A 155 34.33 -14.36 -50.29
N PRO A 156 34.15 -15.67 -50.57
CA PRO A 156 32.96 -16.18 -51.25
C PRO A 156 31.69 -16.16 -50.39
N ASN A 157 31.72 -15.67 -49.14
CA ASN A 157 30.57 -15.72 -48.22
C ASN A 157 29.26 -15.17 -48.82
N ILE A 158 29.32 -14.09 -49.62
CA ILE A 158 28.13 -13.53 -50.30
C ILE A 158 27.50 -14.52 -51.29
N ILE A 159 28.32 -15.35 -51.94
CA ILE A 159 27.86 -16.40 -52.85
C ILE A 159 27.29 -17.55 -52.04
N SER A 160 28.03 -18.05 -51.05
CA SER A 160 27.62 -19.23 -50.28
C SER A 160 26.33 -19.02 -49.50
N VAL A 161 26.05 -17.81 -49.02
CA VAL A 161 24.81 -17.53 -48.27
C VAL A 161 23.61 -17.35 -49.21
N ASN A 162 23.77 -16.60 -50.29
CA ASN A 162 22.63 -16.21 -51.13
C ASN A 162 22.25 -17.26 -52.17
N VAL A 163 23.19 -18.12 -52.56
CA VAL A 163 22.98 -19.12 -53.62
C VAL A 163 22.59 -20.47 -53.04
N ARG A 164 22.99 -20.75 -51.79
CA ARG A 164 22.62 -21.99 -51.11
C ARG A 164 21.10 -22.09 -50.94
N GLY A 165 20.53 -23.22 -51.39
CA GLY A 165 19.10 -23.48 -51.32
C GLY A 165 18.25 -22.74 -52.37
N LEU A 166 18.86 -21.85 -53.16
CA LEU A 166 18.18 -21.17 -54.27
C LEU A 166 17.67 -22.16 -55.32
N ARG A 167 18.37 -23.29 -55.50
CA ARG A 167 17.99 -24.33 -56.45
C ARG A 167 16.57 -24.84 -56.24
N GLU A 168 16.19 -25.19 -55.01
CA GLU A 168 14.87 -25.73 -54.70
C GLU A 168 13.78 -24.65 -54.87
N ILE A 169 14.10 -23.38 -54.61
CA ILE A 169 13.22 -22.24 -54.84
C ILE A 169 12.98 -22.04 -56.35
N ILE A 170 14.04 -22.15 -57.16
CA ILE A 170 13.98 -21.95 -58.62
C ILE A 170 13.34 -23.14 -59.33
N GLU A 171 13.50 -24.38 -58.83
CA GLU A 171 12.92 -25.59 -59.44
C GLU A 171 11.39 -25.54 -59.61
N GLY A 172 10.69 -24.73 -58.81
CA GLY A 172 9.26 -24.48 -58.98
C GLY A 172 8.88 -23.63 -60.20
N ALA A 173 9.82 -22.89 -60.79
CA ALA A 173 9.56 -21.94 -61.89
C ALA A 173 10.47 -22.12 -63.12
N CYS A 174 11.68 -22.68 -62.96
CA CYS A 174 12.66 -22.87 -64.02
C CYS A 174 13.45 -24.19 -63.81
N SER A 175 14.00 -24.74 -64.88
CA SER A 175 14.82 -25.96 -64.80
C SER A 175 16.17 -25.67 -64.12
N SER A 176 16.49 -26.38 -63.03
CA SER A 176 17.80 -26.29 -62.37
C SER A 176 18.96 -26.69 -63.29
N ALA A 177 18.73 -27.61 -64.23
CA ALA A 177 19.71 -27.98 -65.25
C ALA A 177 20.05 -26.80 -66.18
N ALA A 178 19.05 -25.97 -66.55
CA ALA A 178 19.28 -24.78 -67.36
C ALA A 178 20.12 -23.74 -66.62
N THR A 179 19.86 -23.50 -65.33
CA THR A 179 20.65 -22.57 -64.52
C THR A 179 22.11 -23.02 -64.37
N ILE A 180 22.37 -24.33 -64.18
CA ILE A 180 23.75 -24.86 -64.11
C ILE A 180 24.49 -24.61 -65.43
N VAL A 181 23.86 -24.90 -66.57
CA VAL A 181 24.44 -24.66 -67.89
C VAL A 181 24.68 -23.17 -68.13
N ALA A 182 23.78 -22.30 -67.70
CA ALA A 182 23.95 -20.85 -67.78
C ALA A 182 25.19 -20.41 -67.00
N ILE A 183 25.33 -20.80 -65.73
CA ILE A 183 26.47 -20.44 -64.89
C ILE A 183 27.80 -21.00 -65.46
N GLN A 184 27.83 -22.24 -65.95
CA GLN A 184 29.01 -22.82 -66.62
C GLN A 184 29.41 -22.03 -67.89
N THR A 185 28.41 -21.53 -68.63
CA THR A 185 28.64 -20.71 -69.82
C THR A 185 29.16 -19.32 -69.45
N MET A 186 28.60 -18.72 -68.40
CA MET A 186 29.09 -17.47 -67.82
C MET A 186 30.53 -17.59 -67.33
N LYS A 187 30.87 -18.69 -66.65
CA LYS A 187 32.24 -19.01 -66.21
C LYS A 187 33.21 -19.02 -67.39
N ALA A 188 32.91 -19.76 -68.44
CA ALA A 188 33.79 -19.82 -69.61
C ALA A 188 33.85 -18.50 -70.39
N GLY A 189 32.74 -17.76 -70.48
CA GLY A 189 32.70 -16.42 -71.05
C GLY A 189 33.61 -15.46 -70.27
N ALA A 190 33.53 -15.46 -68.94
CA ALA A 190 34.35 -14.66 -68.05
C ALA A 190 35.85 -14.96 -68.19
N LEU A 191 36.23 -16.25 -68.21
CA LEU A 191 37.64 -16.67 -68.34
C LEU A 191 38.26 -16.25 -69.69
N ARG A 192 37.47 -16.22 -70.77
CA ARG A 192 37.92 -15.83 -72.11
C ARG A 192 38.35 -14.36 -72.19
N TYR A 193 37.70 -13.47 -71.44
CA TYR A 193 38.07 -12.04 -71.40
C TYR A 193 39.32 -11.76 -70.54
N LEU A 194 39.83 -12.76 -69.83
CA LEU A 194 41.04 -12.69 -69.01
C LEU A 194 42.23 -13.45 -69.64
N ASN A 195 42.14 -13.77 -70.93
CA ASN A 195 43.19 -14.46 -71.67
C ASN A 195 44.48 -13.61 -71.67
N GLY A 196 45.49 -14.05 -70.90
CA GLY A 196 46.78 -13.36 -70.75
C GLY A 196 47.26 -13.22 -69.29
N ASP A 197 46.36 -13.36 -68.31
CA ASP A 197 46.69 -13.34 -66.88
C ASP A 197 46.20 -14.62 -66.18
N SER A 198 47.13 -15.56 -65.96
CA SER A 198 46.81 -16.87 -65.36
C SER A 198 46.36 -16.74 -63.90
N GLU A 199 46.79 -15.71 -63.17
CA GLU A 199 46.42 -15.51 -61.78
C GLU A 199 44.98 -14.97 -61.68
N ALA A 200 44.64 -14.02 -62.55
CA ALA A 200 43.27 -13.51 -62.67
C ALA A 200 42.28 -14.60 -63.09
N GLN A 201 42.65 -15.45 -64.04
CA GLN A 201 41.84 -16.61 -64.44
C GLN A 201 41.64 -17.57 -63.26
N GLY A 202 42.71 -17.90 -62.51
CA GLY A 202 42.61 -18.77 -61.34
C GLY A 202 41.67 -18.24 -60.26
N ILE A 203 41.70 -16.93 -59.99
CA ILE A 203 40.78 -16.29 -59.03
C ILE A 203 39.34 -16.43 -59.51
N VAL A 204 39.03 -16.03 -60.75
CA VAL A 204 37.67 -16.10 -61.29
C VAL A 204 37.14 -17.52 -61.34
N ASP A 205 37.98 -18.48 -61.74
CA ASP A 205 37.67 -19.91 -61.78
C ASP A 205 37.18 -20.42 -60.42
N GLN A 206 37.94 -20.11 -59.36
CA GLN A 206 37.61 -20.50 -57.97
C GLN A 206 36.25 -19.95 -57.52
N TYR A 207 35.96 -18.65 -57.75
CA TYR A 207 34.69 -18.06 -57.31
C TYR A 207 33.48 -18.60 -58.10
N PHE A 208 33.62 -18.87 -59.40
CA PHE A 208 32.58 -19.52 -60.19
C PHE A 208 32.37 -20.99 -59.79
N ASP A 209 33.42 -21.70 -59.38
CA ASP A 209 33.29 -23.05 -58.85
C ASP A 209 32.57 -23.08 -57.52
N VAL A 210 32.85 -22.13 -56.62
CA VAL A 210 32.06 -21.98 -55.40
C VAL A 210 30.59 -21.72 -55.73
N LEU A 211 30.30 -20.79 -56.65
CA LEU A 211 28.93 -20.52 -57.11
C LEU A 211 28.21 -21.79 -57.63
N LEU A 212 28.88 -22.57 -58.47
CA LEU A 212 28.32 -23.82 -59.00
C LEU A 212 28.14 -24.88 -57.91
N SER A 213 29.09 -25.00 -56.99
CA SER A 213 29.02 -25.97 -55.89
C SER A 213 27.86 -25.68 -54.94
N GLU A 214 27.68 -24.41 -54.55
CA GLU A 214 26.65 -23.99 -53.61
C GLU A 214 25.25 -24.00 -54.22
N PHE A 215 25.13 -23.73 -55.52
CA PHE A 215 23.85 -23.88 -56.24
C PHE A 215 23.44 -25.35 -56.35
N LYS A 216 24.38 -26.26 -56.58
CA LYS A 216 24.07 -27.71 -56.69
C LYS A 216 23.67 -28.31 -55.36
N ALA A 217 24.19 -27.77 -54.27
CA ALA A 217 24.02 -28.32 -52.94
C ALA A 217 22.59 -28.12 -52.39
N PRO A 218 22.09 -29.06 -51.56
CA PRO A 218 20.72 -29.00 -51.05
C PRO A 218 20.55 -27.86 -50.02
N THR A 219 19.30 -27.41 -49.86
CA THR A 219 18.95 -26.42 -48.84
C THR A 219 19.27 -26.99 -47.45
N PRO A 220 20.02 -26.25 -46.61
CA PRO A 220 20.31 -26.71 -45.25
C PRO A 220 19.05 -26.67 -44.39
N SER A 221 18.92 -27.60 -43.44
CA SER A 221 17.80 -27.63 -42.50
C SER A 221 17.79 -26.40 -41.58
N ASN A 222 16.59 -25.94 -41.23
CA ASN A 222 16.42 -24.83 -40.30
C ASN A 222 16.92 -25.21 -38.90
N LYS A 223 17.52 -24.22 -38.22
CA LYS A 223 17.87 -24.34 -36.80
C LYS A 223 16.64 -24.11 -35.95
N LEU A 224 16.22 -25.17 -35.27
CA LEU A 224 15.11 -25.11 -34.32
C LEU A 224 15.63 -24.71 -32.94
N ARG A 225 14.91 -23.80 -32.29
CA ARG A 225 15.10 -23.37 -30.91
C ARG A 225 13.92 -23.89 -30.09
N GLN A 226 14.05 -25.09 -29.57
CA GLN A 226 13.05 -25.71 -28.70
C GLN A 226 13.24 -25.24 -27.26
N ARG A 227 12.14 -25.16 -26.50
CA ARG A 227 12.15 -24.65 -25.12
C ARG A 227 11.62 -25.70 -24.15
N PRO A 228 12.22 -25.81 -22.94
CA PRO A 228 11.82 -26.81 -21.97
C PRO A 228 10.55 -26.45 -21.20
N SER A 229 10.19 -25.16 -21.13
CA SER A 229 9.03 -24.66 -20.40
C SER A 229 7.96 -24.10 -21.34
N SER A 230 6.71 -24.13 -20.89
CA SER A 230 5.53 -23.78 -21.71
C SER A 230 5.32 -22.27 -21.89
N ASP A 231 5.87 -21.45 -21.01
CA ASP A 231 5.80 -19.99 -21.06
C ASP A 231 6.79 -19.38 -22.09
N LEU A 232 7.78 -20.18 -22.50
CA LEU A 232 8.77 -19.83 -23.51
C LEU A 232 8.31 -20.31 -24.88
N GLN A 233 8.36 -19.42 -25.88
CA GLN A 233 8.02 -19.79 -27.26
C GLN A 233 9.21 -20.47 -27.97
N GLY A 234 8.89 -21.51 -28.76
CA GLY A 234 9.83 -22.09 -29.71
C GLY A 234 9.96 -21.25 -30.98
N LEU A 235 11.15 -21.20 -31.57
CA LEU A 235 11.44 -20.42 -32.78
C LEU A 235 12.30 -21.23 -33.76
N GLU A 236 12.37 -20.79 -35.01
CA GLU A 236 13.28 -21.35 -36.01
C GLU A 236 14.08 -20.26 -36.73
N LEU A 237 15.26 -20.63 -37.23
CA LEU A 237 16.13 -19.77 -38.01
C LEU A 237 16.65 -20.51 -39.24
N PRO A 238 16.52 -19.95 -40.47
CA PRO A 238 17.19 -20.51 -41.64
C PRO A 238 18.70 -20.59 -41.42
N GLN A 239 19.30 -21.75 -41.66
CA GLN A 239 20.73 -21.97 -41.43
C GLN A 239 21.62 -21.02 -42.24
N ILE A 240 21.17 -20.60 -43.42
CA ILE A 240 21.86 -19.60 -44.25
C ILE A 240 22.02 -18.26 -43.50
N TYR A 241 21.04 -17.85 -42.70
CA TYR A 241 21.13 -16.64 -41.88
C TYR A 241 22.15 -16.79 -40.75
N TYR A 242 22.24 -17.99 -40.16
CA TYR A 242 23.28 -18.30 -39.18
C TYR A 242 24.68 -18.29 -39.79
N ASN A 243 24.83 -18.83 -41.00
CA ASN A 243 26.12 -18.86 -41.71
C ASN A 243 26.58 -17.46 -42.15
N ALA A 244 25.63 -16.58 -42.48
CA ALA A 244 25.87 -15.19 -42.82
C ALA A 244 26.30 -14.34 -41.62
N ALA A 245 25.87 -14.72 -40.42
CA ALA A 245 26.19 -14.01 -39.21
C ALA A 245 27.69 -14.06 -38.90
N GLU A 246 28.15 -13.02 -38.19
CA GLU A 246 29.53 -12.94 -37.73
C GLU A 246 29.88 -14.16 -36.87
N ARG A 247 30.92 -14.89 -37.27
CA ARG A 247 31.40 -16.06 -36.53
C ARG A 247 32.02 -15.60 -35.22
N ARG A 248 31.39 -15.94 -34.10
CA ARG A 248 31.99 -15.74 -32.77
C ARG A 248 32.64 -17.04 -32.29
N PRO A 249 33.91 -17.02 -31.84
CA PRO A 249 34.58 -18.20 -31.35
C PRO A 249 33.93 -18.65 -30.04
N LYS A 250 33.76 -19.97 -29.91
CA LYS A 250 33.30 -20.60 -28.68
C LYS A 250 34.50 -21.24 -28.01
N TYR A 251 34.70 -20.92 -26.74
CA TYR A 251 35.83 -21.44 -25.96
C TYR A 251 35.36 -22.66 -25.18
N ALA A 252 36.03 -23.79 -25.38
CA ALA A 252 35.77 -25.02 -24.65
C ALA A 252 37.03 -25.45 -23.90
N MET A 253 36.88 -25.79 -22.62
CA MET A 253 37.96 -26.26 -21.78
C MET A 253 38.08 -27.77 -21.88
N LYS A 254 39.07 -28.25 -22.63
CA LYS A 254 39.34 -29.68 -22.84
C LYS A 254 40.64 -30.11 -22.17
N PRO A 255 40.75 -31.38 -21.72
CA PRO A 255 42.04 -31.93 -21.30
C PRO A 255 43.01 -31.95 -22.48
N GLY A 256 44.28 -31.61 -22.25
CA GLY A 256 45.34 -31.62 -23.28
C GLY A 256 45.53 -30.31 -24.07
N LEU A 257 44.73 -29.27 -23.82
CA LEU A 257 44.96 -27.94 -24.40
C LEU A 257 46.32 -27.34 -23.98
N SER A 258 46.92 -26.55 -24.86
CA SER A 258 48.14 -25.81 -24.58
C SER A 258 47.92 -24.78 -23.45
N ALA A 259 48.99 -24.36 -22.78
CA ALA A 259 48.89 -23.35 -21.72
C ALA A 259 48.29 -22.02 -22.23
N VAL A 260 48.55 -21.67 -23.49
CA VAL A 260 48.02 -20.45 -24.13
C VAL A 260 46.51 -20.58 -24.32
N GLU A 261 46.04 -21.68 -24.92
CA GLU A 261 44.61 -21.91 -25.14
C GLU A 261 43.84 -21.98 -23.82
N LYS A 262 44.39 -22.66 -22.80
CA LYS A 262 43.78 -22.69 -21.46
C LYS A 262 43.64 -21.28 -20.88
N ASN A 263 44.65 -20.43 -21.02
CA ASN A 263 44.60 -19.05 -20.55
C ASN A 263 43.57 -18.22 -21.33
N ASP A 264 43.42 -18.44 -22.64
CA ASP A 264 42.44 -17.72 -23.45
C ASP A 264 41.00 -18.14 -23.11
N VAL A 265 40.77 -19.42 -22.79
CA VAL A 265 39.49 -19.93 -22.28
C VAL A 265 39.15 -19.28 -20.93
N VAL A 266 40.10 -19.21 -19.99
CA VAL A 266 39.90 -18.54 -18.70
C VAL A 266 39.60 -17.04 -18.88
N LYS A 267 40.34 -16.35 -19.76
CA LYS A 267 40.07 -14.94 -20.08
C LYS A 267 38.70 -14.75 -20.73
N ALA A 268 38.27 -15.66 -21.60
CA ALA A 268 36.92 -15.64 -22.15
C ALA A 268 35.85 -15.76 -21.05
N ALA A 269 36.06 -16.64 -20.06
CA ALA A 269 35.17 -16.78 -18.93
C ALA A 269 35.09 -15.50 -18.08
N TYR A 270 36.21 -14.82 -17.84
CA TYR A 270 36.20 -13.53 -17.14
C TYR A 270 35.45 -12.45 -17.92
N ARG A 271 35.66 -12.36 -19.23
CA ARG A 271 34.94 -11.40 -20.09
C ARG A 271 33.44 -11.66 -20.13
N GLN A 272 33.03 -12.92 -20.10
CA GLN A 272 31.61 -13.27 -20.05
C GLN A 272 30.99 -12.94 -18.67
N VAL A 273 31.59 -13.38 -17.57
CA VAL A 273 31.01 -13.29 -16.22
C VAL A 273 31.12 -11.89 -15.62
N PHE A 274 32.24 -11.19 -15.86
CA PHE A 274 32.49 -9.85 -15.33
C PHE A 274 32.30 -8.73 -16.36
N GLU A 275 31.87 -9.07 -17.58
CA GLU A 275 31.74 -8.18 -18.74
C GLU A 275 33.05 -7.57 -19.26
N ARG A 276 34.18 -7.90 -18.62
CA ARG A 276 35.51 -7.35 -18.90
C ARG A 276 36.60 -8.28 -18.39
N ASP A 277 37.80 -8.15 -18.95
CA ASP A 277 38.98 -8.84 -18.41
C ASP A 277 39.49 -8.14 -17.13
N ILE A 278 39.21 -8.77 -15.99
CA ILE A 278 39.63 -8.27 -14.67
C ILE A 278 41.14 -8.45 -14.40
N THR A 279 41.77 -9.41 -15.08
CA THR A 279 43.20 -9.72 -14.89
C THR A 279 44.04 -8.60 -15.47
N ARG A 280 43.73 -8.17 -16.71
CA ARG A 280 44.46 -7.11 -17.40
C ARG A 280 44.21 -5.73 -16.81
N ALA A 281 42.97 -5.42 -16.41
CA ALA A 281 42.61 -4.08 -15.95
C ALA A 281 43.02 -3.79 -14.51
N TYR A 282 42.91 -4.78 -13.61
CA TYR A 282 43.07 -4.57 -12.17
C TYR A 282 44.07 -5.53 -11.51
N SER A 283 44.72 -6.40 -12.28
CA SER A 283 45.60 -7.46 -11.74
C SER A 283 44.91 -8.38 -10.73
N LEU A 284 43.59 -8.56 -10.86
CA LEU A 284 42.80 -9.45 -10.02
C LEU A 284 42.72 -10.83 -10.69
N SER A 285 42.98 -11.89 -9.92
CA SER A 285 42.80 -13.28 -10.36
C SER A 285 42.24 -14.13 -9.24
N VAL A 286 41.54 -15.21 -9.59
CA VAL A 286 41.08 -16.22 -8.63
C VAL A 286 41.93 -17.47 -8.78
N SER A 287 43.19 -17.36 -8.35
CA SER A 287 44.26 -18.33 -8.65
C SER A 287 43.92 -19.78 -8.35
N ASP A 288 43.23 -20.07 -7.23
CA ASP A 288 42.85 -21.44 -6.87
C ASP A 288 41.87 -22.06 -7.89
N LEU A 289 40.85 -21.30 -8.28
CA LEU A 289 39.85 -21.76 -9.25
C LEU A 289 40.44 -21.94 -10.64
N GLU A 290 41.37 -21.06 -11.04
CA GLU A 290 42.08 -21.19 -12.32
C GLU A 290 42.91 -22.46 -12.39
N SER A 291 43.66 -22.78 -11.34
CA SER A 291 44.47 -24.00 -11.30
C SER A 291 43.58 -25.25 -11.39
N LYS A 292 42.49 -25.28 -10.63
CA LYS A 292 41.53 -26.40 -10.64
C LYS A 292 40.91 -26.63 -12.01
N VAL A 293 40.50 -25.57 -12.71
CA VAL A 293 39.92 -25.70 -14.06
C VAL A 293 40.99 -26.05 -15.10
N LYS A 294 42.22 -25.51 -14.97
CA LYS A 294 43.37 -25.83 -15.83
C LYS A 294 43.81 -27.29 -15.71
N ASN A 295 43.70 -27.87 -14.52
CA ASN A 295 44.00 -29.27 -14.23
C ASN A 295 42.84 -30.23 -14.59
N GLY A 296 41.63 -29.69 -14.81
CA GLY A 296 40.44 -30.50 -15.04
C GLY A 296 39.83 -31.10 -13.77
N GLU A 297 40.22 -30.62 -12.58
CA GLU A 297 39.61 -31.01 -11.29
C GLU A 297 38.16 -30.50 -11.18
N ILE A 298 37.87 -29.37 -11.84
CA ILE A 298 36.52 -28.84 -11.99
C ILE A 298 36.21 -28.59 -13.45
N SER A 299 34.95 -28.79 -13.82
CA SER A 299 34.46 -28.47 -15.16
C SER A 299 34.33 -26.96 -15.37
N MET A 300 34.17 -26.55 -16.62
CA MET A 300 33.95 -25.14 -16.97
C MET A 300 32.63 -24.64 -16.36
N LYS A 301 31.59 -25.49 -16.31
CA LYS A 301 30.34 -25.22 -15.59
C LYS A 301 30.57 -24.88 -14.11
N GLU A 302 31.33 -25.70 -13.40
CA GLU A 302 31.61 -25.48 -11.98
C GLU A 302 32.52 -24.26 -11.75
N PHE A 303 33.45 -23.99 -12.67
CA PHE A 303 34.25 -22.77 -12.65
C PHE A 303 33.37 -21.52 -12.76
N VAL A 304 32.41 -21.47 -13.70
CA VAL A 304 31.43 -20.37 -13.81
C VAL A 304 30.60 -20.22 -12.54
N ARG A 305 30.08 -21.34 -11.99
CA ARG A 305 29.29 -21.33 -10.76
C ARG A 305 30.05 -20.68 -9.60
N ARG A 306 31.31 -21.07 -9.40
CA ARG A 306 32.14 -20.53 -8.31
C ARG A 306 32.56 -19.08 -8.54
N LEU A 307 32.82 -18.70 -9.80
CA LEU A 307 33.09 -17.30 -10.14
C LEU A 307 31.88 -16.40 -9.83
N ALA A 308 30.67 -16.82 -10.21
CA ALA A 308 29.46 -16.05 -9.98
C ALA A 308 29.02 -16.01 -8.49
N LYS A 309 29.46 -16.99 -7.68
CA LYS A 309 29.31 -16.96 -6.21
C LYS A 309 30.41 -16.20 -5.48
N SER A 310 31.44 -15.74 -6.19
CA SER A 310 32.58 -15.08 -5.56
C SER A 310 32.20 -13.74 -4.91
N PRO A 311 32.91 -13.30 -3.86
CA PRO A 311 32.73 -11.97 -3.29
C PRO A 311 32.92 -10.85 -4.32
N LEU A 312 33.79 -11.08 -5.32
CA LEU A 312 34.04 -10.13 -6.41
C LEU A 312 32.80 -9.93 -7.28
N TYR A 313 32.12 -11.03 -7.65
CA TYR A 313 30.88 -10.95 -8.43
C TYR A 313 29.78 -10.26 -7.65
N ARG A 314 29.61 -10.63 -6.37
CA ARG A 314 28.61 -10.03 -5.49
C ARG A 314 28.78 -8.51 -5.38
N LYS A 315 30.01 -8.04 -5.12
CA LYS A 315 30.33 -6.61 -5.01
C LYS A 315 30.03 -5.83 -6.30
N ASN A 316 30.24 -6.46 -7.46
CA ASN A 316 30.11 -5.79 -8.75
C ASN A 316 28.68 -5.85 -9.33
N PHE A 317 27.95 -6.94 -9.11
CA PHE A 317 26.71 -7.26 -9.83
C PHE A 317 25.50 -7.61 -8.94
N TYR A 318 25.67 -7.66 -7.62
CA TYR A 318 24.58 -7.92 -6.69
C TYR A 318 24.35 -6.75 -5.72
N ASP A 319 25.34 -6.41 -4.90
CA ASP A 319 25.19 -5.39 -3.84
C ASP A 319 24.76 -3.98 -4.35
N PRO A 320 25.21 -3.47 -5.50
CA PRO A 320 24.80 -2.15 -5.99
C PRO A 320 23.45 -2.17 -6.75
N TYR A 321 22.74 -3.29 -6.78
CA TYR A 321 21.50 -3.47 -7.55
C TYR A 321 20.35 -3.98 -6.70
N ILE A 322 19.12 -3.73 -7.17
CA ILE A 322 17.92 -4.37 -6.66
C ILE A 322 17.89 -5.82 -7.17
N ASN A 323 17.31 -6.75 -6.39
CA ASN A 323 17.18 -8.17 -6.75
C ASN A 323 16.69 -8.39 -8.19
N SER A 324 15.69 -7.63 -8.65
CA SER A 324 15.18 -7.73 -10.02
C SER A 324 16.25 -7.39 -11.06
N ARG A 325 17.08 -6.36 -10.82
CA ARG A 325 18.14 -5.98 -11.75
C ARG A 325 19.34 -6.93 -11.69
N ALA A 326 19.68 -7.42 -10.50
CA ALA A 326 20.72 -8.43 -10.32
C ALA A 326 20.38 -9.74 -11.06
N LEU A 327 19.10 -10.14 -11.04
CA LEU A 327 18.58 -11.27 -11.82
C LEU A 327 18.82 -11.07 -13.32
N GLU A 328 18.46 -9.91 -13.88
CA GLU A 328 18.63 -9.62 -15.31
C GLU A 328 20.10 -9.70 -15.74
N LEU A 329 21.03 -9.21 -14.91
CA LEU A 329 22.47 -9.30 -15.15
C LEU A 329 22.98 -10.75 -15.01
N ALA A 330 22.44 -11.55 -14.08
CA ALA A 330 22.80 -12.95 -13.96
C ALA A 330 22.40 -13.76 -15.20
N PHE A 331 21.23 -13.49 -15.78
CA PHE A 331 20.79 -14.08 -17.05
C PHE A 331 21.77 -13.76 -18.19
N ARG A 332 22.24 -12.51 -18.27
CA ARG A 332 23.28 -12.10 -19.22
C ARG A 332 24.58 -12.88 -19.02
N HIS A 333 25.07 -12.97 -17.78
CA HIS A 333 26.37 -13.56 -17.46
C HIS A 333 26.38 -15.08 -17.62
N ILE A 334 25.34 -15.78 -17.15
CA ILE A 334 25.33 -17.24 -17.06
C ILE A 334 24.69 -17.87 -18.29
N LEU A 335 23.54 -17.35 -18.73
CA LEU A 335 22.80 -17.91 -19.84
C LEU A 335 23.08 -17.18 -21.16
N GLY A 336 23.78 -16.05 -21.15
CA GLY A 336 24.10 -15.31 -22.36
C GLY A 336 22.88 -14.74 -23.08
N ARG A 337 21.73 -14.61 -22.40
CA ARG A 337 20.49 -14.05 -22.97
C ARG A 337 19.75 -13.20 -21.93
N ALA A 338 18.72 -12.50 -22.38
CA ALA A 338 17.76 -11.86 -21.51
C ALA A 338 16.69 -12.84 -20.99
N PRO A 339 16.02 -12.54 -19.87
CA PRO A 339 14.75 -13.17 -19.52
C PRO A 339 13.75 -13.02 -20.66
N SER A 340 12.97 -14.08 -20.87
CA SER A 340 12.08 -14.20 -22.02
C SER A 340 10.64 -13.82 -21.64
N SER A 341 10.13 -14.32 -20.52
CA SER A 341 8.73 -14.15 -20.07
C SER A 341 8.62 -13.48 -18.71
N ARG A 342 7.40 -13.08 -18.33
CA ARG A 342 7.13 -12.54 -16.98
C ARG A 342 7.20 -13.64 -15.92
N GLU A 343 6.71 -14.83 -16.26
CA GLU A 343 6.68 -16.02 -15.43
C GLU A 343 8.11 -16.44 -15.06
N GLU A 344 9.00 -16.48 -16.05
CA GLU A 344 10.42 -16.78 -15.84
C GLU A 344 11.05 -15.77 -14.86
N VAL A 345 10.81 -14.47 -15.05
CA VAL A 345 11.32 -13.45 -14.12
C VAL A 345 10.75 -13.65 -12.71
N ARG A 346 9.46 -13.96 -12.57
CA ARG A 346 8.81 -14.20 -11.27
C ARG A 346 9.43 -15.40 -10.56
N ASP A 347 9.62 -16.50 -11.27
CA ASP A 347 10.07 -17.76 -10.68
C ASP A 347 11.51 -17.62 -10.17
N TYR A 348 12.43 -17.09 -11.00
CA TYR A 348 13.80 -16.81 -10.54
C TYR A 348 13.87 -15.69 -9.50
N PHE A 349 12.97 -14.70 -9.54
CA PHE A 349 12.91 -13.66 -8.51
C PHE A 349 12.51 -14.23 -7.14
N SER A 350 11.62 -15.23 -7.10
CA SER A 350 11.26 -15.95 -5.87
C SER A 350 12.45 -16.70 -5.26
N ILE A 351 13.29 -17.30 -6.12
CA ILE A 351 14.52 -18.00 -5.72
C ILE A 351 15.54 -17.01 -5.14
N VAL A 352 15.76 -15.87 -5.80
CA VAL A 352 16.67 -14.82 -5.28
C VAL A 352 16.18 -14.26 -3.96
N SER A 353 14.88 -14.04 -3.84
CA SER A 353 14.30 -13.40 -2.65
C SER A 353 14.35 -14.32 -1.42
N SER A 354 14.30 -15.65 -1.62
CA SER A 354 14.38 -16.64 -0.53
C SER A 354 15.81 -17.09 -0.22
N GLY A 355 16.61 -17.39 -1.25
CA GLY A 355 17.95 -17.99 -1.11
C GLY A 355 19.13 -17.07 -1.45
N GLY A 356 18.87 -15.81 -1.80
CA GLY A 356 19.90 -14.82 -2.15
C GLY A 356 20.62 -15.15 -3.46
N LEU A 357 21.82 -14.58 -3.64
CA LEU A 357 22.63 -14.72 -4.85
C LEU A 357 22.99 -16.19 -5.13
N ALA A 358 23.45 -16.94 -4.13
CA ALA A 358 23.95 -18.29 -4.35
C ALA A 358 22.90 -19.24 -4.94
N ALA A 359 21.67 -19.17 -4.42
CA ALA A 359 20.55 -19.98 -4.91
C ALA A 359 20.17 -19.63 -6.36
N LEU A 360 20.21 -18.34 -6.73
CA LEU A 360 19.98 -17.93 -8.12
C LEU A 360 21.03 -18.49 -9.07
N ILE A 361 22.31 -18.41 -8.71
CA ILE A 361 23.39 -18.93 -9.56
C ILE A 361 23.24 -20.44 -9.74
N ASP A 362 22.92 -21.17 -8.67
CA ASP A 362 22.69 -22.62 -8.75
C ASP A 362 21.51 -22.94 -9.67
N ALA A 363 20.38 -22.26 -9.49
CA ALA A 363 19.20 -22.46 -10.33
C ALA A 363 19.47 -22.21 -11.83
N LEU A 364 20.26 -21.17 -12.17
CA LEU A 364 20.61 -20.87 -13.56
C LEU A 364 21.58 -21.90 -14.15
N VAL A 365 22.62 -22.27 -13.40
CA VAL A 365 23.67 -23.20 -13.85
C VAL A 365 23.15 -24.64 -13.93
N ASP A 366 22.19 -25.02 -13.08
CA ASP A 366 21.57 -26.35 -13.07
C ASP A 366 20.32 -26.46 -13.95
N SER A 367 19.97 -25.39 -14.66
CA SER A 367 18.92 -25.42 -15.65
C SER A 367 19.27 -26.37 -16.82
N LYS A 368 18.24 -27.04 -17.38
CA LYS A 368 18.39 -27.87 -18.59
C LYS A 368 18.93 -27.05 -19.76
N GLU A 369 18.48 -25.80 -19.87
CA GLU A 369 18.95 -24.90 -20.93
C GLU A 369 20.46 -24.65 -20.86
N TYR A 370 21.04 -24.49 -19.66
CA TYR A 370 22.49 -24.33 -19.54
C TYR A 370 23.23 -25.55 -20.08
N ALA A 371 22.77 -26.75 -19.73
CA ALA A 371 23.36 -28.01 -20.19
C ALA A 371 23.24 -28.18 -21.71
N ASP A 372 22.10 -27.82 -22.31
CA ASP A 372 21.87 -27.96 -23.76
C ASP A 372 22.76 -27.03 -24.59
N TYR A 373 22.98 -25.79 -24.13
CA TYR A 373 23.73 -24.78 -24.90
C TYR A 373 25.24 -24.82 -24.66
N PHE A 374 25.67 -25.06 -23.41
CA PHE A 374 27.06 -24.95 -23.01
C PHE A 374 27.68 -26.28 -22.57
N GLY A 375 26.84 -27.23 -22.13
CA GLY A 375 27.32 -28.46 -21.49
C GLY A 375 28.16 -28.16 -20.26
N GLU A 376 29.22 -28.93 -20.05
CA GLU A 376 30.14 -28.75 -18.92
C GLU A 376 31.50 -28.16 -19.30
N GLU A 377 31.83 -28.13 -20.60
CA GLU A 377 33.14 -27.73 -21.11
C GLU A 377 33.16 -26.33 -21.73
N THR A 378 32.02 -25.85 -22.25
CA THR A 378 31.98 -24.59 -23.01
C THR A 378 31.77 -23.40 -22.08
N VAL A 379 32.56 -22.35 -22.29
CA VAL A 379 32.34 -21.04 -21.65
C VAL A 379 31.01 -20.45 -22.17
N PRO A 380 30.15 -19.92 -21.29
CA PRO A 380 28.95 -19.23 -21.75
C PRO A 380 29.27 -18.08 -22.70
N TYR A 381 28.38 -17.82 -23.65
CA TYR A 381 28.57 -16.79 -24.66
C TYR A 381 27.27 -16.03 -24.91
N LEU A 382 27.37 -14.77 -25.32
CA LEU A 382 26.21 -13.94 -25.64
C LEU A 382 25.49 -14.45 -26.89
N ARG A 383 24.22 -14.81 -26.73
CA ARG A 383 23.33 -15.32 -27.77
C ARG A 383 22.63 -14.17 -28.47
N GLY A 384 23.40 -13.48 -29.32
CA GLY A 384 22.95 -12.33 -30.10
C GLY A 384 22.26 -12.70 -31.41
N LEU A 385 22.00 -11.67 -32.22
CA LEU A 385 21.43 -11.82 -33.56
C LEU A 385 22.31 -12.75 -34.42
N GLY A 386 21.67 -13.62 -35.19
CA GLY A 386 22.35 -14.53 -36.12
C GLY A 386 22.84 -15.83 -35.48
N GLN A 387 23.14 -15.88 -34.18
CA GLN A 387 23.53 -17.13 -33.52
C GLN A 387 22.36 -18.07 -33.25
N GLU A 388 21.21 -17.50 -32.91
CA GLU A 388 19.96 -18.21 -32.68
C GLU A 388 18.77 -17.34 -33.12
N ALA A 389 17.61 -17.97 -33.26
CA ALA A 389 16.35 -17.27 -33.53
C ALA A 389 15.97 -16.39 -32.33
N GLN A 390 15.80 -15.09 -32.57
CA GLN A 390 15.48 -14.10 -31.53
C GLN A 390 13.97 -13.87 -31.44
N GLU A 391 13.45 -13.72 -30.23
CA GLU A 391 12.04 -13.39 -30.04
C GLU A 391 11.81 -11.88 -30.16
N CYS A 392 10.65 -11.49 -30.69
CA CYS A 392 10.29 -10.07 -30.79
C CYS A 392 9.90 -9.46 -29.42
N ARG A 393 9.49 -10.30 -28.45
CA ARG A 393 8.97 -9.88 -27.14
C ARG A 393 9.99 -9.12 -26.29
N ASN A 394 11.27 -9.45 -26.37
CA ASN A 394 12.34 -8.81 -25.60
C ASN A 394 13.43 -8.19 -26.49
N TRP A 395 13.13 -7.96 -27.77
CA TRP A 395 14.07 -7.54 -28.81
C TRP A 395 14.97 -6.37 -28.39
N GLY A 396 14.40 -5.18 -28.13
CA GLY A 396 15.18 -3.98 -27.79
C GLY A 396 15.98 -4.15 -26.49
N PRO A 397 15.33 -4.51 -25.36
CA PRO A 397 16.01 -4.68 -24.08
C PRO A 397 17.12 -5.74 -24.07
N GLN A 398 17.02 -6.81 -24.86
CA GLN A 398 18.09 -7.81 -24.97
C GLN A 398 19.36 -7.23 -25.59
N PHE A 399 19.23 -6.43 -26.66
CA PHE A 399 20.40 -5.76 -27.25
C PHE A 399 20.98 -4.69 -26.33
N GLU A 400 20.13 -3.95 -25.60
CA GLU A 400 20.61 -3.03 -24.56
C GLU A 400 21.39 -3.75 -23.45
N LEU A 401 20.94 -4.95 -23.06
CA LEU A 401 21.56 -5.77 -22.03
C LEU A 401 22.95 -6.26 -22.43
N PHE A 402 23.20 -6.51 -23.72
CA PHE A 402 24.51 -6.98 -24.20
C PHE A 402 25.58 -5.89 -24.26
N ASN A 403 25.20 -4.62 -24.12
CA ASN A 403 26.15 -3.51 -24.11
C ASN A 403 26.87 -3.38 -22.76
N TYR A 404 28.10 -2.85 -22.80
CA TYR A 404 28.87 -2.48 -21.60
C TYR A 404 28.16 -1.43 -20.73
N SER A 405 27.17 -0.73 -21.27
CA SER A 405 26.38 0.27 -20.56
C SER A 405 25.31 -0.34 -19.65
N ALA A 406 25.01 -1.63 -19.80
CA ALA A 406 23.94 -2.31 -19.07
C ALA A 406 24.10 -2.22 -17.53
N PRO A 407 25.27 -2.42 -16.91
CA PRO A 407 25.41 -2.29 -15.45
C PRO A 407 25.12 -0.87 -14.92
N PHE A 408 25.23 0.17 -15.74
CA PHE A 408 24.92 1.53 -15.28
C PHE A 408 23.41 1.77 -15.14
N ARG A 409 22.58 0.94 -15.78
CA ARG A 409 21.13 0.98 -15.60
C ARG A 409 20.74 0.30 -14.28
N LYS A 410 20.24 1.10 -13.34
CA LYS A 410 19.84 0.63 -11.99
C LYS A 410 18.39 0.17 -11.90
N LYS A 411 17.50 0.74 -12.72
CA LYS A 411 16.10 0.29 -12.80
C LYS A 411 16.03 -1.04 -13.57
N PRO A 412 15.23 -2.02 -13.12
CA PRO A 412 15.03 -3.24 -13.85
C PRO A 412 14.32 -2.94 -15.18
N GLN A 413 14.64 -3.70 -16.23
CA GLN A 413 14.14 -3.49 -17.58
C GLN A 413 13.00 -4.45 -17.91
N PHE A 414 13.19 -5.74 -17.63
CA PHE A 414 12.35 -6.80 -18.17
C PHE A 414 11.04 -6.92 -17.38
N ILE A 415 11.10 -6.84 -16.04
CA ILE A 415 9.87 -6.85 -15.23
C ILE A 415 8.96 -5.66 -15.55
N THR A 416 9.53 -4.47 -15.78
CA THR A 416 8.77 -3.28 -16.14
C THR A 416 8.21 -3.36 -17.56
N LEU A 417 8.97 -3.94 -18.49
CA LEU A 417 8.54 -4.13 -19.88
C LEU A 417 7.38 -5.13 -19.96
N PHE A 418 7.55 -6.32 -19.38
CA PHE A 418 6.54 -7.37 -19.44
C PHE A 418 5.27 -6.96 -18.69
N ALA A 419 5.40 -6.27 -17.55
CA ALA A 419 4.24 -5.67 -16.89
C ALA A 419 3.57 -4.62 -17.79
N ALA A 420 4.32 -3.77 -18.47
CA ALA A 420 3.77 -2.75 -19.37
C ALA A 420 3.04 -3.32 -20.60
N TYR A 421 3.36 -4.53 -21.04
CA TYR A 421 2.61 -5.19 -22.13
C TYR A 421 1.19 -5.59 -21.72
N GLU A 422 0.96 -5.88 -20.45
CA GLU A 422 -0.36 -6.24 -19.93
C GLU A 422 -1.14 -5.05 -19.38
N GLN A 423 -0.44 -3.98 -18.99
CA GLN A 423 -1.04 -2.79 -18.39
C GLN A 423 -1.48 -1.77 -19.46
N PRO A 424 -2.46 -0.90 -19.16
CA PRO A 424 -2.82 0.20 -20.04
C PRO A 424 -1.68 1.23 -20.17
N LEU A 425 -1.87 2.22 -21.04
CA LEU A 425 -0.89 3.28 -21.28
C LEU A 425 -0.45 3.96 -19.95
N PRO A 426 0.86 4.15 -19.73
CA PRO A 426 1.36 4.76 -18.52
C PRO A 426 1.05 6.25 -18.45
N ASP A 427 0.91 6.80 -17.23
CA ASP A 427 0.85 8.24 -17.00
C ASP A 427 2.24 8.89 -17.18
N GLN A 428 2.52 9.35 -18.39
CA GLN A 428 3.71 10.12 -18.73
C GLN A 428 3.45 11.03 -19.93
N HIS A 429 4.36 11.98 -20.18
CA HIS A 429 4.31 12.82 -21.38
C HIS A 429 4.31 11.99 -22.68
N PRO A 430 3.57 12.40 -23.74
CA PRO A 430 3.49 11.66 -25.01
C PRO A 430 4.82 11.35 -25.71
N TYR A 431 5.84 12.18 -25.46
CA TYR A 431 7.19 12.02 -26.01
C TYR A 431 8.17 11.27 -25.09
N GLY A 432 7.70 10.73 -23.97
CA GLY A 432 8.48 9.94 -23.03
C GLY A 432 8.63 10.60 -21.65
N SER A 433 8.99 9.79 -20.66
CA SER A 433 9.04 10.15 -19.24
C SER A 433 9.95 11.34 -18.88
N GLY A 434 10.99 11.61 -19.66
CA GLY A 434 11.95 12.69 -19.39
C GLY A 434 11.50 14.07 -19.85
N ASN A 435 10.32 14.19 -20.46
CA ASN A 435 9.76 15.46 -20.96
C ASN A 435 8.83 16.14 -19.95
N ASP A 436 8.42 15.47 -18.88
CA ASP A 436 7.72 16.13 -17.77
C ASP A 436 8.74 16.77 -16.81
N PRO A 437 8.58 18.05 -16.44
CA PRO A 437 9.36 18.65 -15.37
C PRO A 437 8.92 18.10 -14.01
N LEU A 438 9.79 18.23 -13.01
CA LEU A 438 9.38 18.02 -11.61
C LEU A 438 8.41 19.14 -11.17
N GLU A 439 7.30 18.77 -10.51
CA GLU A 439 6.25 19.70 -10.08
C GLU A 439 6.59 20.42 -8.77
N ILE A 440 7.64 21.24 -8.85
CA ILE A 440 8.20 22.05 -7.76
C ILE A 440 7.94 23.55 -7.98
N GLN A 441 8.11 24.36 -6.93
CA GLN A 441 7.83 25.80 -6.97
C GLN A 441 8.70 26.54 -7.99
N PHE A 442 10.01 26.27 -8.04
CA PHE A 442 10.97 26.93 -8.94
C PHE A 442 11.80 25.94 -9.73
N GLY A 443 12.28 26.38 -10.89
CA GLY A 443 13.24 25.65 -11.70
C GLY A 443 12.59 24.72 -12.73
N ALA A 444 13.09 24.79 -13.97
CA ALA A 444 12.73 23.87 -15.03
C ALA A 444 13.62 22.62 -14.97
N ILE A 445 13.42 21.82 -13.92
CA ILE A 445 14.22 20.63 -13.66
C ILE A 445 13.58 19.41 -14.32
N PHE A 446 14.30 18.83 -15.28
CA PHE A 446 13.93 17.59 -15.95
C PHE A 446 14.88 16.45 -15.53
N PRO A 447 14.37 15.24 -15.29
CA PRO A 447 15.22 14.07 -15.12
C PRO A 447 16.17 13.89 -16.31
N LYS A 448 17.47 13.74 -16.05
CA LYS A 448 18.49 13.60 -17.08
C LYS A 448 18.60 12.14 -17.52
N GLU A 449 18.12 11.84 -18.71
CA GLU A 449 18.10 10.48 -19.29
C GLU A 449 19.50 9.87 -19.50
N THR A 450 20.55 10.70 -19.61
CA THR A 450 21.93 10.23 -19.79
C THR A 450 22.66 9.88 -18.50
N ARG A 451 22.20 10.40 -17.34
CA ARG A 451 22.78 10.07 -16.02
C ARG A 451 22.14 8.82 -15.44
N ASP A 452 20.82 8.73 -15.54
CA ASP A 452 20.05 7.54 -15.21
C ASP A 452 19.33 7.11 -16.50
N VAL A 453 19.82 6.04 -17.14
CA VAL A 453 19.19 5.47 -18.33
C VAL A 453 17.83 4.90 -17.93
N SER A 454 16.81 5.76 -17.97
CA SER A 454 15.44 5.42 -17.58
C SER A 454 14.41 5.90 -18.59
N ALA A 455 14.79 5.96 -19.87
CA ALA A 455 13.83 6.18 -20.93
C ALA A 455 12.82 5.01 -20.91
N THR A 456 11.57 5.33 -20.63
CA THR A 456 10.42 4.42 -20.79
C THR A 456 9.59 4.93 -21.96
N PRO A 457 9.99 4.63 -23.22
CA PRO A 457 9.18 5.02 -24.36
C PRO A 457 7.83 4.29 -24.30
N ALA A 458 6.75 5.01 -24.56
CA ALA A 458 5.44 4.43 -24.79
C ALA A 458 4.82 5.08 -26.02
N PHE A 459 4.05 4.29 -26.76
CA PHE A 459 3.42 4.76 -27.99
C PHE A 459 2.10 5.45 -27.67
N PHE A 460 2.10 6.78 -27.78
CA PHE A 460 0.88 7.58 -27.68
C PHE A 460 0.35 7.93 -29.07
N ASN A 461 -0.90 7.56 -29.31
CA ASN A 461 -1.64 7.99 -30.49
C ASN A 461 -1.82 9.51 -30.51
N LYS A 462 -2.11 10.04 -31.70
CA LYS A 462 -2.37 11.47 -31.92
C LYS A 462 -3.51 11.97 -31.00
N ASP A 463 -4.61 11.22 -30.96
CA ASP A 463 -5.80 11.54 -30.18
C ASP A 463 -5.75 10.86 -28.81
N THR A 464 -4.79 11.29 -27.98
CA THR A 464 -4.66 10.85 -26.59
C THR A 464 -4.86 12.03 -25.64
N ARG A 465 -5.45 11.75 -24.48
CA ARG A 465 -5.57 12.75 -23.42
C ARG A 465 -5.12 12.18 -22.08
N ARG A 466 -4.20 12.90 -21.45
CA ARG A 466 -3.67 12.63 -20.12
C ARG A 466 -4.71 12.99 -19.06
N ILE A 467 -4.77 12.17 -18.02
CA ILE A 467 -5.60 12.42 -16.85
C ILE A 467 -4.87 13.43 -15.98
N LEU A 468 -5.46 14.62 -15.84
CA LEU A 468 -4.94 15.68 -14.98
C LEU A 468 -5.82 15.81 -13.74
N ILE A 469 -5.18 15.94 -12.58
CA ILE A 469 -5.86 16.09 -11.29
C ILE A 469 -5.99 17.58 -10.98
N HIS A 470 -7.20 18.05 -10.75
CA HIS A 470 -7.43 19.44 -10.40
C HIS A 470 -6.86 19.77 -9.01
N ARG A 471 -6.15 20.89 -8.89
CA ARG A 471 -5.62 21.41 -7.63
C ARG A 471 -6.69 22.23 -6.91
N GLY A 472 -7.63 21.52 -6.30
CA GLY A 472 -8.81 22.07 -5.64
C GLY A 472 -9.84 20.97 -5.40
N PRO A 473 -11.13 21.31 -5.22
CA PRO A 473 -12.20 20.33 -5.20
C PRO A 473 -12.24 19.52 -6.50
N GLY A 474 -12.17 18.19 -6.45
CA GLY A 474 -12.12 17.34 -7.64
C GLY A 474 -13.31 17.49 -8.60
N ILE A 475 -14.45 17.98 -8.09
CA ILE A 475 -15.67 18.28 -8.86
C ILE A 475 -15.49 19.43 -9.87
N ASN A 476 -14.55 20.35 -9.62
CA ASN A 476 -14.26 21.50 -10.49
C ASN A 476 -13.27 21.14 -11.61
N ASN A 477 -13.10 19.85 -11.91
CA ASN A 477 -12.29 19.42 -13.03
C ASN A 477 -12.95 19.88 -14.35
N GLN A 478 -12.23 20.70 -15.12
CA GLN A 478 -12.69 21.33 -16.36
C GLN A 478 -13.04 20.33 -17.46
N LEU A 479 -12.66 19.07 -17.27
CA LEU A 479 -13.12 17.98 -18.11
C LEU A 479 -14.63 17.73 -17.96
N SER A 480 -15.09 17.50 -16.73
CA SER A 480 -16.49 17.20 -16.45
C SER A 480 -17.33 18.46 -16.29
N ASN A 481 -16.73 19.54 -15.79
CA ASN A 481 -17.38 20.82 -15.58
C ASN A 481 -16.58 21.98 -16.20
N PRO A 482 -16.69 22.22 -17.52
CA PRO A 482 -15.99 23.33 -18.18
C PRO A 482 -16.40 24.71 -17.67
N ALA A 483 -17.61 24.86 -17.11
CA ALA A 483 -18.11 26.12 -16.56
C ALA A 483 -17.39 26.53 -15.27
N ALA A 484 -16.71 25.62 -14.59
CA ALA A 484 -15.93 25.88 -13.37
C ALA A 484 -14.55 26.52 -13.62
N ARG A 485 -14.17 26.81 -14.87
CA ARG A 485 -12.89 27.46 -15.20
C ARG A 485 -12.60 28.78 -14.46
N PRO A 486 -13.55 29.72 -14.31
CA PRO A 486 -13.35 30.97 -13.57
C PRO A 486 -13.54 30.83 -12.06
N GLU A 487 -13.99 29.68 -11.56
CA GLU A 487 -14.23 29.50 -10.12
C GLU A 487 -12.92 29.44 -9.34
N ASP A 488 -12.86 30.16 -8.22
CA ASP A 488 -11.69 30.13 -7.35
C ASP A 488 -11.59 28.77 -6.61
N PRO A 489 -10.40 28.16 -6.50
CA PRO A 489 -10.23 26.79 -6.00
C PRO A 489 -10.35 26.66 -4.46
N GLY A 490 -10.74 27.73 -3.76
CA GLY A 490 -10.98 27.76 -2.32
C GLY A 490 -9.74 27.46 -1.46
N SER A 491 -9.95 26.93 -0.26
CA SER A 491 -8.88 26.60 0.71
C SER A 491 -8.06 25.36 0.34
N LEU A 492 -8.59 24.49 -0.52
CA LEU A 492 -7.93 23.27 -0.99
C LEU A 492 -6.94 23.54 -2.14
N GLY A 493 -7.04 24.72 -2.77
CA GLY A 493 -6.30 25.10 -3.96
C GLY A 493 -5.08 25.99 -3.74
N ALA A 494 -4.60 26.58 -4.83
CA ALA A 494 -3.61 27.65 -4.77
C ALA A 494 -4.27 28.96 -4.31
N LYS A 495 -3.50 29.81 -3.61
CA LYS A 495 -3.96 31.18 -3.30
C LYS A 495 -4.04 32.00 -4.59
N VAL A 496 -5.21 32.57 -4.86
CA VAL A 496 -5.48 33.43 -6.01
C VAL A 496 -5.17 34.88 -5.64
N PHE A 497 -4.48 35.60 -6.53
CA PHE A 497 -4.21 37.02 -6.41
C PHE A 497 -4.93 37.76 -7.55
N LYS A 498 -5.79 38.70 -7.20
CA LYS A 498 -6.55 39.54 -8.14
C LYS A 498 -6.14 41.00 -7.96
N LEU A 499 -6.05 41.74 -9.06
CA LEU A 499 -5.73 43.16 -9.07
C LEU A 499 -7.03 43.98 -9.01
N ASP A 500 -7.60 44.14 -7.81
CA ASP A 500 -8.92 44.78 -7.62
C ASP A 500 -8.88 46.33 -7.58
N GLN A 501 -7.69 46.94 -7.50
CA GLN A 501 -7.52 48.38 -7.27
C GLN A 501 -6.58 49.01 -8.31
N ILE A 502 -7.13 49.45 -9.44
CA ILE A 502 -6.47 50.44 -10.28
C ILE A 502 -6.93 51.83 -9.77
N PRO A 503 -6.03 52.78 -9.46
CA PRO A 503 -6.43 54.12 -9.08
C PRO A 503 -7.15 54.79 -10.26
N ARG A 504 -8.48 54.70 -10.30
CA ARG A 504 -9.30 55.39 -11.27
C ARG A 504 -9.46 56.83 -10.80
N THR A 505 -9.14 57.79 -11.65
CA THR A 505 -9.36 59.24 -11.42
C THR A 505 -10.87 59.51 -11.39
N GLY A 506 -11.50 59.15 -10.28
CA GLY A 506 -12.91 59.34 -9.98
C GLY A 506 -13.02 60.03 -8.62
N ASN A 507 -13.77 61.11 -8.60
CA ASN A 507 -13.76 62.16 -7.57
C ASN A 507 -14.34 61.69 -6.22
N THR A 508 -13.64 60.84 -5.46
CA THR A 508 -14.07 60.45 -4.10
C THR A 508 -12.90 60.37 -3.13
N LYS A 509 -12.95 61.26 -2.12
CA LYS A 509 -11.93 61.52 -1.10
C LYS A 509 -11.84 60.40 -0.03
N ASN A 510 -11.51 59.17 -0.41
CA ASN A 510 -11.10 58.14 0.56
C ASN A 510 -9.66 57.69 0.29
N SER A 511 -8.87 57.67 1.37
CA SER A 511 -7.41 57.55 1.48
C SER A 511 -6.69 56.60 0.50
N VAL A 512 -5.78 57.17 -0.29
CA VAL A 512 -4.88 56.53 -1.27
C VAL A 512 -3.68 55.79 -0.63
N ARG A 513 -3.53 55.77 0.70
CA ARG A 513 -2.28 55.33 1.37
C ARG A 513 -2.11 53.81 1.58
N TYR A 514 -3.08 52.97 1.22
CA TYR A 514 -3.00 51.50 1.42
C TYR A 514 -2.86 50.68 0.12
N SER A 515 -2.92 51.30 -1.07
CA SER A 515 -2.92 50.55 -2.36
C SER A 515 -1.55 50.06 -2.80
N GLU A 516 -0.47 50.85 -2.65
CA GLU A 516 0.89 50.51 -3.16
C GLU A 516 1.46 49.22 -2.57
N SER A 517 1.21 48.95 -1.28
CA SER A 517 1.67 47.71 -0.66
C SER A 517 0.97 46.48 -1.24
N SER A 518 -0.33 46.61 -1.57
CA SER A 518 -1.13 45.52 -2.13
C SER A 518 -0.76 45.24 -3.59
N THR A 519 -0.58 46.28 -4.42
CA THR A 519 -0.14 46.12 -5.82
C THR A 519 1.24 45.50 -5.89
N GLN A 520 2.17 45.89 -5.00
CA GLN A 520 3.50 45.29 -4.97
C GLN A 520 3.49 43.81 -4.53
N THR A 521 2.54 43.40 -3.68
CA THR A 521 2.35 41.97 -3.36
C THR A 521 1.86 41.18 -4.57
N VAL A 522 0.97 41.76 -5.39
CA VAL A 522 0.48 41.14 -6.63
C VAL A 522 1.59 41.06 -7.68
N ILE A 523 2.41 42.10 -7.85
CA ILE A 523 3.59 42.10 -8.71
C ILE A 523 4.57 41.00 -8.27
N SER A 524 4.84 40.91 -6.97
CA SER A 524 5.71 39.87 -6.41
C SER A 524 5.13 38.46 -6.64
N ALA A 525 3.81 38.29 -6.50
CA ALA A 525 3.13 37.03 -6.80
C ALA A 525 3.23 36.67 -8.29
N ALA A 526 3.13 37.64 -9.20
CA ALA A 526 3.28 37.44 -10.64
C ALA A 526 4.69 36.96 -11.01
N TYR A 527 5.73 37.54 -10.43
CA TYR A 527 7.10 37.05 -10.61
C TYR A 527 7.28 35.63 -10.05
N ARG A 528 6.75 35.35 -8.85
CA ARG A 528 6.80 34.01 -8.27
C ARG A 528 6.04 33.00 -9.12
N GLN A 529 4.95 33.37 -9.77
CA GLN A 529 4.24 32.48 -10.68
C GLN A 529 5.07 32.20 -11.94
N VAL A 530 5.46 33.25 -12.68
CA VAL A 530 6.10 33.12 -14.00
C VAL A 530 7.51 32.57 -13.89
N PHE A 531 8.32 33.09 -12.97
CA PHE A 531 9.69 32.62 -12.76
C PHE A 531 9.82 31.49 -11.73
N GLY A 532 8.79 31.21 -10.93
CA GLY A 532 8.85 30.24 -9.83
C GLY A 532 9.54 30.77 -8.56
N ARG A 533 10.24 31.91 -8.66
CA ARG A 533 11.02 32.54 -7.59
C ARG A 533 10.95 34.06 -7.72
N GLU A 534 11.40 34.75 -6.68
CA GLU A 534 11.72 36.16 -6.84
C GLU A 534 12.93 36.35 -7.75
N VAL A 535 12.81 37.35 -8.59
CA VAL A 535 13.75 37.66 -9.66
C VAL A 535 14.85 38.56 -9.10
N TYR A 536 16.09 38.40 -9.56
CA TYR A 536 17.20 39.24 -9.11
C TYR A 536 16.96 40.71 -9.51
N SER A 537 17.52 41.66 -8.77
CA SER A 537 17.28 43.10 -8.96
C SER A 537 17.51 43.59 -10.41
N GLY A 538 18.48 43.02 -11.13
CA GLY A 538 18.76 43.34 -12.53
C GLY A 538 17.89 42.61 -13.57
N GLN A 539 17.07 41.64 -13.16
CA GLN A 539 16.18 40.87 -14.03
C GLN A 539 14.72 41.35 -13.96
N ARG A 540 14.40 42.30 -13.06
CA ARG A 540 13.06 42.90 -12.94
C ARG A 540 12.75 43.84 -14.10
N SER A 541 11.54 43.71 -14.65
CA SER A 541 11.03 44.57 -15.72
C SER A 541 10.42 45.85 -15.14
N LYS A 542 11.26 46.77 -14.67
CA LYS A 542 10.83 48.03 -14.02
C LYS A 542 9.82 48.83 -14.86
N VAL A 543 10.03 48.90 -16.18
CA VAL A 543 9.12 49.62 -17.10
C VAL A 543 7.72 49.00 -17.08
N ALA A 544 7.63 47.67 -17.08
CA ALA A 544 6.34 46.99 -17.04
C ALA A 544 5.67 47.12 -15.67
N GLU A 545 6.44 47.14 -14.58
CA GLU A 545 5.93 47.36 -13.22
C GLU A 545 5.28 48.75 -13.10
N ILE A 546 5.99 49.81 -13.53
CA ILE A 546 5.47 51.18 -13.50
C ILE A 546 4.18 51.30 -14.32
N LYS A 547 4.13 50.67 -15.50
CA LYS A 547 2.93 50.67 -16.34
C LYS A 547 1.74 49.98 -15.68
N LEU A 548 1.97 48.89 -14.96
CA LEU A 548 0.92 48.19 -14.23
C LEU A 548 0.44 49.03 -13.02
N GLU A 549 1.37 49.63 -12.29
CA GLU A 549 1.06 50.52 -11.15
C GLU A 549 0.26 51.75 -11.58
N ASN A 550 0.57 52.31 -12.76
CA ASN A 550 -0.18 53.41 -13.37
C ASN A 550 -1.53 52.98 -13.98
N GLY A 551 -1.80 51.68 -14.11
CA GLY A 551 -2.99 51.15 -14.79
C GLY A 551 -2.97 51.28 -16.31
N GLU A 552 -1.80 51.49 -16.93
CA GLU A 552 -1.64 51.55 -18.39
C GLU A 552 -1.75 50.18 -19.06
N ILE A 553 -1.44 49.11 -18.30
CA ILE A 553 -1.53 47.71 -18.74
C ILE A 553 -2.30 46.88 -17.73
N SER A 554 -3.00 45.86 -18.20
CA SER A 554 -3.68 44.88 -17.34
C SER A 554 -2.71 43.84 -16.77
N MET A 555 -3.17 43.03 -15.82
CA MET A 555 -2.38 41.93 -15.25
C MET A 555 -1.99 40.93 -16.35
N LYS A 556 -2.89 40.65 -17.30
CA LYS A 556 -2.59 39.83 -18.49
C LYS A 556 -1.44 40.39 -19.32
N GLU A 557 -1.45 41.68 -19.63
CA GLU A 557 -0.37 42.31 -20.42
C GLU A 557 0.94 42.43 -19.63
N PHE A 558 0.87 42.57 -18.31
CA PHE A 558 2.05 42.47 -17.46
C PHE A 558 2.67 41.07 -17.48
N ILE A 559 1.86 40.00 -17.37
CA ILE A 559 2.34 38.61 -17.54
C ILE A 559 2.96 38.41 -18.93
N ARG A 560 2.34 38.94 -20.00
CA ARG A 560 2.89 38.88 -21.36
C ARG A 560 4.26 39.55 -21.44
N ALA A 561 4.41 40.74 -20.87
CA ALA A 561 5.67 41.47 -20.86
C ALA A 561 6.77 40.74 -20.08
N ILE A 562 6.45 40.14 -18.93
CA ILE A 562 7.40 39.36 -18.14
C ILE A 562 7.81 38.08 -18.87
N ALA A 563 6.86 37.34 -19.45
CA ALA A 563 7.14 36.10 -20.18
C ALA A 563 7.96 36.35 -21.46
N LYS A 564 7.78 37.51 -22.11
CA LYS A 564 8.60 37.93 -23.27
C LYS A 564 9.95 38.53 -22.90
N SER A 565 10.26 38.72 -21.62
CA SER A 565 11.53 39.28 -21.18
C SER A 565 12.73 38.43 -21.58
N GLU A 566 13.87 39.08 -21.81
CA GLU A 566 15.11 38.38 -22.13
C GLU A 566 15.56 37.44 -21.00
N ALA A 567 15.34 37.84 -19.74
CA ALA A 567 15.65 37.03 -18.56
C ALA A 567 14.85 35.71 -18.57
N PHE A 568 13.56 35.76 -18.91
CA PHE A 568 12.72 34.56 -19.01
C PHE A 568 13.18 33.66 -20.17
N ARG A 569 13.42 34.23 -21.35
CA ARG A 569 13.91 33.50 -22.53
C ARG A 569 15.24 32.79 -22.28
N LYS A 570 16.23 33.48 -21.70
CA LYS A 570 17.53 32.88 -21.36
C LYS A 570 17.39 31.72 -20.39
N THR A 571 16.48 31.84 -19.43
CA THR A 571 16.30 30.83 -18.37
C THR A 571 15.56 29.60 -18.86
N TYR A 572 14.45 29.77 -19.60
CA TYR A 572 13.49 28.69 -19.87
C TYR A 572 13.34 28.31 -21.35
N TRP A 573 13.90 29.07 -22.29
CA TRP A 573 13.83 28.74 -23.71
C TRP A 573 15.19 28.32 -24.27
N SER A 574 16.22 29.15 -24.09
CA SER A 574 17.54 28.92 -24.70
C SER A 574 18.30 27.72 -24.12
N SER A 575 18.03 27.35 -22.87
CA SER A 575 18.75 26.28 -22.14
C SER A 575 18.10 24.90 -22.27
N LEU A 576 16.86 24.84 -22.74
CA LEU A 576 16.04 23.63 -22.72
C LEU A 576 15.79 23.10 -24.14
N TYR A 577 15.52 21.80 -24.22
CA TYR A 577 14.93 21.22 -25.42
C TYR A 577 13.57 21.90 -25.70
N VAL A 578 13.27 22.16 -26.98
CA VAL A 578 12.10 22.95 -27.40
C VAL A 578 10.81 22.46 -26.74
N MET A 579 10.54 21.16 -26.74
CA MET A 579 9.30 20.65 -26.13
C MET A 579 9.31 20.67 -24.61
N LYS A 580 10.47 20.54 -23.97
CA LYS A 580 10.62 20.73 -22.52
C LYS A 580 10.35 22.19 -22.14
N ALA A 581 10.83 23.13 -22.96
CA ALA A 581 10.53 24.55 -22.79
C ALA A 581 9.04 24.83 -22.94
N VAL A 582 8.41 24.35 -24.02
CA VAL A 582 6.97 24.51 -24.27
C VAL A 582 6.14 23.95 -23.11
N GLU A 583 6.40 22.72 -22.66
CA GLU A 583 5.69 22.09 -21.55
C GLU A 583 5.84 22.88 -20.24
N TYR A 584 7.05 23.39 -19.95
CA TYR A 584 7.28 24.20 -18.76
C TYR A 584 6.59 25.57 -18.82
N ILE A 585 6.68 26.26 -19.96
CA ILE A 585 6.05 27.58 -20.18
C ILE A 585 4.52 27.43 -20.09
N HIS A 586 3.98 26.38 -20.70
CA HIS A 586 2.56 26.06 -20.64
C HIS A 586 2.07 25.88 -19.19
N ARG A 587 2.81 25.15 -18.36
CA ARG A 587 2.50 24.99 -16.92
C ARG A 587 2.51 26.32 -16.17
N ARG A 588 3.42 27.23 -16.49
CA ARG A 588 3.55 28.53 -15.79
C ARG A 588 2.45 29.52 -16.18
N LEU A 589 2.08 29.56 -17.45
CA LEU A 589 1.10 30.51 -17.97
C LEU A 589 -0.35 30.02 -17.85
N LEU A 590 -0.62 28.74 -18.12
CA LEU A 590 -1.97 28.16 -18.03
C LEU A 590 -2.25 27.42 -16.72
N GLY A 591 -1.23 27.20 -15.89
CA GLY A 591 -1.40 26.50 -14.61
C GLY A 591 -1.61 24.99 -14.75
N ARG A 592 -1.39 24.40 -15.91
CA ARG A 592 -1.56 22.95 -16.15
C ARG A 592 -0.53 22.40 -17.14
N PRO A 593 -0.21 21.10 -17.09
CA PRO A 593 0.52 20.44 -18.17
C PRO A 593 -0.31 20.36 -19.45
N THR A 594 0.35 20.03 -20.56
CA THR A 594 -0.36 19.72 -21.81
C THR A 594 -1.21 18.48 -21.66
N TYR A 595 -2.33 18.45 -22.37
CA TYR A 595 -3.29 17.36 -22.34
C TYR A 595 -2.82 16.15 -23.13
N GLY A 596 -2.08 16.35 -24.22
CA GLY A 596 -1.72 15.25 -25.09
C GLY A 596 -0.99 15.72 -26.33
N ARG A 597 -0.88 14.80 -27.30
CA ARG A 597 -0.01 15.00 -28.45
C ARG A 597 -0.51 16.08 -29.41
N ASN A 598 -1.83 16.24 -29.59
CA ASN A 598 -2.40 17.27 -30.46
C ASN A 598 -2.02 18.69 -30.05
N GLU A 599 -2.20 19.03 -28.78
CA GLU A 599 -1.85 20.34 -28.21
C GLU A 599 -0.33 20.59 -28.30
N THR A 600 0.45 19.56 -27.95
CA THR A 600 1.91 19.57 -28.01
C THR A 600 2.43 19.84 -29.43
N ASN A 601 1.83 19.18 -30.44
CA ASN A 601 2.19 19.38 -31.86
C ASN A 601 1.85 20.77 -32.35
N ALA A 602 0.66 21.30 -31.98
CA ALA A 602 0.25 22.64 -32.40
C ALA A 602 1.23 23.71 -31.90
N TYR A 603 1.66 23.61 -30.63
CA TYR A 603 2.68 24.52 -30.09
C TYR A 603 4.05 24.32 -30.72
N PHE A 604 4.43 23.08 -31.04
CA PHE A 604 5.67 22.81 -31.78
C PHE A 604 5.66 23.48 -33.16
N ASP A 605 4.56 23.39 -33.91
CA ASP A 605 4.41 24.01 -35.23
C ASP A 605 4.50 25.53 -35.15
N ILE A 606 3.90 26.15 -34.12
CA ILE A 606 4.00 27.58 -33.87
C ILE A 606 5.46 27.97 -33.57
N CYS A 607 6.14 27.20 -32.71
CA CYS A 607 7.54 27.42 -32.38
C CYS A 607 8.44 27.31 -33.60
N ALA A 608 8.22 26.30 -34.45
CA ALA A 608 9.00 26.05 -35.66
C ALA A 608 8.81 27.17 -36.70
N LYS A 609 7.59 27.69 -36.87
CA LYS A 609 7.27 28.70 -37.89
C LYS A 609 7.49 30.13 -37.44
N LYS A 610 7.13 30.48 -36.19
CA LYS A 610 7.04 31.86 -35.69
C LYS A 610 7.94 32.14 -34.47
N GLY A 611 8.53 31.11 -33.88
CA GLY A 611 9.47 31.25 -32.76
C GLY A 611 8.82 31.48 -31.39
N PHE A 612 9.66 31.82 -30.41
CA PHE A 612 9.31 31.91 -28.98
C PHE A 612 8.22 32.95 -28.65
N TYR A 613 8.30 34.15 -29.22
CA TYR A 613 7.36 35.22 -28.88
C TYR A 613 5.92 34.87 -29.28
N ALA A 614 5.76 34.23 -30.44
CA ALA A 614 4.47 33.77 -30.92
C ALA A 614 3.88 32.63 -30.07
N LEU A 615 4.72 31.78 -29.46
CA LEU A 615 4.25 30.79 -28.49
C LEU A 615 3.60 31.48 -27.30
N VAL A 616 4.28 32.45 -26.69
CA VAL A 616 3.77 33.18 -25.53
C VAL A 616 2.45 33.88 -25.86
N ASP A 617 2.37 34.55 -27.02
CA ASP A 617 1.12 35.16 -27.50
C ASP A 617 0.02 34.11 -27.68
N SER A 618 0.31 32.98 -28.34
CA SER A 618 -0.70 31.93 -28.56
C SER A 618 -1.28 31.33 -27.28
N ILE A 619 -0.49 31.29 -26.20
CA ILE A 619 -0.93 30.79 -24.90
C ILE A 619 -1.78 31.83 -24.17
N ILE A 620 -1.32 33.10 -24.12
CA ILE A 620 -2.00 34.19 -23.40
C ILE A 620 -3.27 34.64 -24.12
N ASP A 621 -3.31 34.57 -25.45
CA ASP A 621 -4.49 34.90 -26.26
C ASP A 621 -5.46 33.72 -26.40
N SER A 622 -5.17 32.58 -25.76
CA SER A 622 -6.07 31.43 -25.77
C SER A 622 -7.38 31.71 -25.01
N GLN A 623 -8.47 31.11 -25.49
CA GLN A 623 -9.76 31.19 -24.82
C GLN A 623 -9.71 30.66 -23.38
N GLU A 624 -8.93 29.60 -23.14
CA GLU A 624 -8.76 29.03 -21.81
C GLU A 624 -8.08 30.00 -20.83
N TYR A 625 -7.08 30.76 -21.27
CA TYR A 625 -6.43 31.76 -20.43
C TYR A 625 -7.43 32.86 -20.03
N ASN A 626 -8.20 33.36 -20.99
CA ASN A 626 -9.19 34.42 -20.76
C ASN A 626 -10.31 33.95 -19.81
N GLU A 627 -10.82 32.74 -19.97
CA GLU A 627 -11.87 32.19 -19.10
C GLU A 627 -11.36 31.87 -17.68
N ALA A 628 -10.11 31.45 -17.52
CA ALA A 628 -9.58 31.03 -16.23
C ALA A 628 -9.02 32.19 -15.39
N PHE A 629 -8.41 33.19 -16.03
CA PHE A 629 -7.71 34.29 -15.33
C PHE A 629 -8.25 35.68 -15.67
N GLY A 630 -8.88 35.84 -16.83
CA GLY A 630 -9.31 37.15 -17.33
C GLY A 630 -8.13 38.12 -17.50
N GLU A 631 -8.37 39.39 -17.21
CA GLU A 631 -7.37 40.45 -17.35
C GLU A 631 -6.69 40.85 -16.03
N ASP A 632 -7.26 40.44 -14.89
CA ASP A 632 -6.91 40.96 -13.56
C ASP A 632 -6.31 39.90 -12.61
N THR A 633 -6.43 38.61 -12.94
CA THR A 633 -5.97 37.53 -12.06
C THR A 633 -4.56 37.06 -12.43
N VAL A 634 -3.70 36.91 -11.43
CA VAL A 634 -2.38 36.28 -11.62
C VAL A 634 -2.59 34.77 -11.88
N PRO A 635 -1.95 34.20 -12.92
CA PRO A 635 -2.05 32.76 -13.14
C PRO A 635 -1.63 31.96 -11.90
N TYR A 636 -2.27 30.82 -11.69
CA TYR A 636 -1.96 29.93 -10.58
C TYR A 636 -1.98 28.47 -11.07
N GLU A 637 -1.34 27.57 -10.33
CA GLU A 637 -1.33 26.14 -10.66
C GLU A 637 -2.73 25.55 -10.45
N ARG A 638 -3.41 25.21 -11.56
CA ARG A 638 -4.77 24.66 -11.62
C ARG A 638 -4.80 23.14 -11.67
N TYR A 639 -3.79 22.49 -12.27
CA TYR A 639 -3.76 21.03 -12.42
C TYR A 639 -2.38 20.45 -12.10
N LEU A 640 -2.40 19.23 -11.58
CA LEU A 640 -1.24 18.39 -11.27
C LEU A 640 -1.32 17.08 -12.05
N THR A 641 -0.16 16.47 -12.26
CA THR A 641 -0.13 15.06 -12.68
C THR A 641 -0.33 14.14 -11.47
N PRO A 642 -0.83 12.91 -11.65
CA PRO A 642 -0.86 11.89 -10.60
C PRO A 642 0.48 11.75 -9.87
N LYS A 643 1.58 11.73 -10.63
CA LYS A 643 2.94 11.71 -10.07
C LYS A 643 3.25 12.91 -9.18
N GLY A 644 2.89 14.12 -9.62
CA GLY A 644 3.12 15.34 -8.86
C GLY A 644 2.27 15.43 -7.58
N LEU A 645 1.02 14.97 -7.63
CA LEU A 645 0.18 14.87 -6.44
C LEU A 645 0.79 13.88 -5.42
N ALA A 646 1.20 12.70 -5.86
CA ALA A 646 1.78 11.67 -5.00
C ALA A 646 3.03 12.18 -4.26
N LEU A 647 3.89 12.94 -4.95
CA LEU A 647 5.07 13.57 -4.33
C LEU A 647 4.73 14.54 -3.19
N ARG A 648 3.54 15.17 -3.23
CA ARG A 648 3.08 16.13 -2.21
C ARG A 648 2.33 15.43 -1.07
N SER A 649 1.46 14.48 -1.39
CA SER A 649 0.47 13.90 -0.48
C SER A 649 0.93 12.63 0.24
N MET A 650 1.76 11.79 -0.38
CA MET A 650 2.19 10.49 0.17
C MET A 650 3.44 10.59 1.04
N ARG A 651 3.70 11.76 1.62
CA ARG A 651 4.80 11.96 2.58
C ARG A 651 4.35 11.49 3.95
N ALA A 652 5.24 10.87 4.73
CA ALA A 652 4.91 10.31 6.04
C ALA A 652 4.17 11.29 6.96
N GLY A 653 4.60 12.56 7.01
CA GLY A 653 3.90 13.61 7.79
C GLY A 653 2.49 13.93 7.28
N SER A 654 2.29 13.95 5.96
CA SER A 654 0.97 14.21 5.35
C SER A 654 0.01 13.01 5.45
N LEU A 655 0.53 11.79 5.53
CA LEU A 655 -0.27 10.58 5.77
C LEU A 655 -0.82 10.56 7.20
N ALA A 656 -0.01 10.98 8.19
CA ALA A 656 -0.42 11.10 9.58
C ALA A 656 -1.53 12.15 9.77
N GLU A 657 -1.40 13.33 9.16
CA GLU A 657 -2.44 14.37 9.18
C GLU A 657 -3.78 13.90 8.57
N LYS A 658 -3.72 13.00 7.58
CA LYS A 658 -4.91 12.42 6.93
C LYS A 658 -5.54 11.26 7.70
N GLY A 659 -5.04 10.94 8.89
CA GLY A 659 -5.52 9.81 9.69
C GLY A 659 -5.23 8.44 9.05
N MET A 660 -4.34 8.38 8.05
CA MET A 660 -3.83 7.13 7.46
C MET A 660 -2.65 6.60 8.28
N VAL A 661 -2.80 6.59 9.60
CA VAL A 661 -1.92 5.84 10.50
C VAL A 661 -2.41 4.39 10.41
N PRO A 662 -1.53 3.36 10.43
CA PRO A 662 -2.00 2.00 10.63
C PRO A 662 -2.95 1.99 11.82
N ALA A 663 -4.17 1.49 11.63
CA ALA A 663 -5.16 1.40 12.69
C ALA A 663 -4.54 0.61 13.84
N VAL A 664 -4.02 1.31 14.84
CA VAL A 664 -3.78 0.72 16.14
C VAL A 664 -5.18 0.61 16.70
N ASP A 665 -5.71 -0.62 16.74
CA ASP A 665 -6.99 -0.88 17.39
C ASP A 665 -6.88 -0.40 18.84
N THR A 666 -7.31 0.83 19.11
CA THR A 666 -7.47 1.38 20.45
C THR A 666 -8.73 0.80 21.07
N SER A 667 -8.93 -0.51 20.93
CA SER A 667 -9.91 -1.23 21.73
C SER A 667 -9.39 -1.22 23.16
N VAL A 668 -10.17 -0.64 24.07
CA VAL A 668 -9.85 -0.66 25.49
C VAL A 668 -9.83 -2.13 25.89
N PRO A 669 -8.76 -2.64 26.52
CA PRO A 669 -8.73 -4.05 26.91
C PRO A 669 -9.93 -4.38 27.81
N ARG A 670 -10.59 -5.51 27.56
CA ARG A 670 -11.80 -5.94 28.29
C ARG A 670 -11.66 -5.93 29.82
N PHE A 671 -10.45 -6.15 30.34
CA PHE A 671 -10.21 -6.09 31.79
C PHE A 671 -10.33 -4.66 32.35
N VAL A 672 -10.04 -3.65 31.54
CA VAL A 672 -10.22 -2.23 31.89
C VAL A 672 -11.71 -1.90 31.88
N GLU A 673 -12.46 -2.36 30.86
CA GLU A 673 -13.92 -2.15 30.79
C GLU A 673 -14.65 -2.74 32.00
N LEU A 674 -14.25 -3.94 32.44
CA LEU A 674 -14.82 -4.60 33.62
C LEU A 674 -14.42 -3.93 34.95
N GLY A 675 -13.30 -3.19 34.98
CA GLY A 675 -12.78 -2.51 36.16
C GLY A 675 -13.20 -1.06 36.30
N THR A 676 -13.62 -0.41 35.21
CA THR A 676 -14.06 0.99 35.22
C THR A 676 -15.49 1.10 35.72
N VAL A 677 -15.69 1.98 36.70
CA VAL A 677 -17.02 2.36 37.16
C VAL A 677 -17.72 3.15 36.05
N SER A 678 -18.91 2.69 35.66
CA SER A 678 -19.65 3.19 34.49
C SER A 678 -20.45 4.48 34.74
N GLU A 679 -20.55 4.90 36.00
CA GLU A 679 -21.42 6.00 36.43
C GLU A 679 -20.59 7.15 37.02
N ASP A 680 -20.87 8.38 36.58
CA ASP A 680 -20.38 9.60 37.22
C ASP A 680 -21.11 9.79 38.56
N ARG A 681 -20.40 9.54 39.66
CA ARG A 681 -20.99 9.58 41.00
C ARG A 681 -20.93 10.98 41.60
N ALA A 682 -22.07 11.46 42.08
CA ALA A 682 -22.14 12.70 42.82
C ALA A 682 -21.49 12.58 44.20
N ILE A 683 -20.93 13.70 44.70
CA ILE A 683 -20.25 13.77 46.00
C ILE A 683 -21.08 13.21 47.18
N PRO A 684 -22.41 13.44 47.29
CA PRO A 684 -23.22 12.88 48.38
C PRO A 684 -23.24 11.34 48.39
N GLU A 685 -23.22 10.71 47.21
CA GLU A 685 -23.21 9.25 47.10
C GLU A 685 -21.85 8.68 47.55
N VAL A 686 -20.76 9.36 47.17
CA VAL A 686 -19.41 9.04 47.64
C VAL A 686 -19.33 9.16 49.17
N GLN A 687 -19.89 10.22 49.76
CA GLN A 687 -19.94 10.40 51.21
C GLN A 687 -20.75 9.30 51.91
N ARG A 688 -21.90 8.90 51.37
CA ARG A 688 -22.73 7.81 51.91
C ARG A 688 -21.96 6.49 51.94
N ARG A 689 -21.23 6.18 50.86
CA ARG A 689 -20.38 4.97 50.77
C ARG A 689 -19.16 5.05 51.69
N LEU A 690 -18.61 6.24 51.94
CA LEU A 690 -17.53 6.43 52.93
C LEU A 690 -18.01 6.22 54.36
N ALA A 691 -19.27 6.55 54.65
CA ALA A 691 -19.88 6.45 55.98
C ALA A 691 -20.44 5.06 56.33
N GLN A 692 -20.42 4.09 55.40
CA GLN A 692 -20.96 2.76 55.62
C GLN A 692 -20.17 1.96 56.68
N GLY A 693 -20.88 1.19 57.50
CA GLY A 693 -20.30 0.32 58.53
C GLY A 693 -20.36 0.90 59.95
N VAL A 694 -19.71 0.20 60.90
CA VAL A 694 -19.59 0.67 62.29
C VAL A 694 -18.65 1.87 62.35
N ASN A 695 -18.96 2.84 63.23
CA ASN A 695 -18.18 4.06 63.39
C ASN A 695 -16.67 3.78 63.59
N ARG A 696 -15.83 4.52 62.85
CA ARG A 696 -14.35 4.47 62.93
C ARG A 696 -13.82 4.67 64.36
N GLN A 697 -14.60 5.27 65.26
CA GLN A 697 -14.29 5.39 66.69
C GLN A 697 -13.88 4.04 67.34
N ARG A 698 -14.42 2.91 66.87
CA ARG A 698 -14.01 1.57 67.33
C ARG A 698 -12.52 1.31 67.13
N GLN A 699 -11.95 1.74 65.99
CA GLN A 699 -10.53 1.58 65.67
C GLN A 699 -9.67 2.66 66.36
N GLN A 700 -10.26 3.81 66.70
CA GLN A 700 -9.56 4.97 67.25
C GLN A 700 -9.54 5.02 68.79
N THR A 701 -10.25 4.12 69.48
CA THR A 701 -10.33 4.12 70.95
C THR A 701 -9.02 3.65 71.59
N LYS A 702 -8.40 4.49 72.42
CA LYS A 702 -7.16 4.16 73.16
C LYS A 702 -7.48 3.46 74.48
N VAL A 703 -6.82 2.34 74.74
CA VAL A 703 -6.93 1.59 76.01
C VAL A 703 -5.78 1.99 76.93
N PHE A 704 -6.09 2.36 78.17
CA PHE A 704 -5.12 2.75 79.20
C PHE A 704 -4.86 1.59 80.15
N LYS A 705 -3.59 1.18 80.29
CA LYS A 705 -3.16 0.11 81.18
C LYS A 705 -2.06 0.58 82.13
N LEU A 706 -2.15 0.17 83.39
CA LEU A 706 -1.14 0.38 84.41
C LEU A 706 -0.17 -0.82 84.42
N THR A 707 0.86 -0.77 83.57
CA THR A 707 1.83 -1.88 83.44
C THR A 707 3.02 -1.77 84.40
N SER A 708 3.37 -0.57 84.86
CA SER A 708 4.49 -0.33 85.77
C SER A 708 4.26 0.91 86.63
N LEU A 709 4.61 0.81 87.92
CA LEU A 709 4.56 1.90 88.88
C LEU A 709 5.79 2.83 88.80
N ALA A 710 6.83 2.43 88.06
CA ALA A 710 8.03 3.25 87.87
C ALA A 710 7.77 4.47 86.95
N ASP A 711 6.82 4.33 86.03
CA ASP A 711 6.46 5.36 85.06
C ASP A 711 5.44 6.34 85.68
N LYS A 712 5.94 7.32 86.43
CA LYS A 712 5.13 8.38 87.06
C LYS A 712 4.27 9.17 86.06
N PRO A 713 4.73 9.54 84.85
CA PRO A 713 3.86 10.21 83.88
C PRO A 713 2.75 9.29 83.34
N ASN A 714 3.02 8.01 83.06
CA ASN A 714 1.95 7.08 82.68
C ASN A 714 0.94 6.86 83.82
N LEU A 715 1.41 6.77 85.07
CA LEU A 715 0.52 6.68 86.24
C LEU A 715 -0.41 7.90 86.32
N LYS A 716 0.10 9.11 86.13
CA LYS A 716 -0.73 10.33 86.05
C LYS A 716 -1.72 10.33 84.87
N LEU A 717 -1.33 9.76 83.73
CA LEU A 717 -2.22 9.64 82.56
C LEU A 717 -3.33 8.62 82.78
N VAL A 718 -3.00 7.49 83.42
CA VAL A 718 -3.95 6.43 83.77
C VAL A 718 -4.92 6.91 84.84
N THR A 719 -4.46 7.62 85.88
CA THR A 719 -5.35 8.21 86.88
C THR A 719 -6.28 9.25 86.25
N ALA A 720 -5.77 10.13 85.39
CA ALA A 720 -6.59 11.07 84.64
C ALA A 720 -7.57 10.39 83.67
N ALA A 721 -7.19 9.26 83.05
CA ALA A 721 -8.10 8.47 82.23
C ALA A 721 -9.20 7.80 83.06
N ALA A 722 -8.88 7.25 84.23
CA ALA A 722 -9.84 6.66 85.16
C ALA A 722 -10.86 7.69 85.65
N TYR A 723 -10.39 8.91 85.96
CA TYR A 723 -11.25 10.03 86.29
C TYR A 723 -12.23 10.38 85.16
N ARG A 724 -11.73 10.52 83.93
CA ARG A 724 -12.57 10.81 82.77
C ARG A 724 -13.56 9.69 82.46
N GLN A 725 -13.19 8.44 82.69
CA GLN A 725 -14.08 7.30 82.47
C GLN A 725 -15.22 7.26 83.50
N ILE A 726 -14.90 7.40 84.79
CA ILE A 726 -15.88 7.23 85.88
C ILE A 726 -16.77 8.46 86.04
N PHE A 727 -16.22 9.65 85.85
CA PHE A 727 -16.96 10.91 86.03
C PHE A 727 -17.39 11.57 84.71
N GLU A 728 -17.11 10.90 83.58
CA GLU A 728 -17.36 11.34 82.20
C GLU A 728 -16.60 12.62 81.78
N ARG A 729 -15.80 13.22 82.68
CA ARG A 729 -15.03 14.46 82.49
C ARG A 729 -13.86 14.56 83.47
N ASP A 730 -12.95 15.49 83.23
CA ASP A 730 -11.88 15.80 84.18
C ASP A 730 -12.42 16.46 85.45
N ILE A 731 -11.86 16.12 86.60
CA ILE A 731 -12.41 16.48 87.92
C ILE A 731 -11.81 17.78 88.48
N ALA A 732 -10.66 18.22 87.95
CA ALA A 732 -9.98 19.44 88.39
C ALA A 732 -10.88 20.69 88.54
N PRO A 733 -11.92 20.93 87.71
CA PRO A 733 -12.77 22.12 87.83
C PRO A 733 -13.82 22.07 88.96
N TYR A 734 -14.08 20.92 89.58
CA TYR A 734 -15.24 20.73 90.48
C TYR A 734 -14.90 20.19 91.87
N ILE A 735 -13.62 19.92 92.13
CA ILE A 735 -13.13 19.55 93.45
C ILE A 735 -12.81 20.81 94.28
N VAL A 736 -13.36 20.92 95.49
CA VAL A 736 -13.07 22.02 96.44
C VAL A 736 -12.05 21.59 97.53
N LYS A 737 -11.78 20.28 97.69
CA LYS A 737 -10.82 19.70 98.67
C LYS A 737 -10.04 18.55 98.04
N SER A 738 -8.81 18.26 98.48
CA SER A 738 -7.97 17.14 97.99
C SER A 738 -8.53 15.74 98.36
N GLU A 739 -9.71 15.38 97.83
CA GLU A 739 -10.49 14.18 98.20
C GLU A 739 -9.83 12.86 97.75
N PHE A 740 -9.19 12.86 96.58
CA PHE A 740 -8.61 11.65 95.99
C PHE A 740 -7.10 11.51 96.14
N THR A 741 -6.42 12.49 96.75
CA THR A 741 -4.96 12.46 96.92
C THR A 741 -4.49 11.26 97.74
N ALA A 742 -5.32 10.79 98.69
CA ALA A 742 -5.05 9.56 99.43
C ALA A 742 -5.10 8.32 98.53
N LEU A 743 -6.08 8.20 97.64
CA LEU A 743 -6.19 7.09 96.69
C LEU A 743 -5.09 7.13 95.61
N GLU A 744 -4.75 8.32 95.12
CA GLU A 744 -3.64 8.51 94.18
C GLU A 744 -2.30 8.12 94.81
N SER A 745 -2.08 8.48 96.07
CA SER A 745 -0.86 8.11 96.80
C SER A 745 -0.81 6.60 97.03
N LYS A 746 -1.92 5.97 97.41
CA LYS A 746 -2.03 4.51 97.57
C LYS A 746 -1.75 3.76 96.26
N LEU A 747 -2.32 4.23 95.15
CA LEU A 747 -2.05 3.65 93.83
C LEU A 747 -0.59 3.87 93.41
N GLY A 748 -0.03 5.05 93.68
CA GLY A 748 1.37 5.39 93.41
C GLY A 748 2.38 4.56 94.19
N ASN A 749 2.03 4.17 95.43
CA ASN A 749 2.84 3.32 96.29
C ASN A 749 2.64 1.81 96.02
N GLY A 750 1.66 1.43 95.19
CA GLY A 750 1.30 0.04 94.94
C GLY A 750 0.54 -0.63 96.10
N GLU A 751 -0.06 0.15 97.00
CA GLU A 751 -0.88 -0.36 98.11
C GLU A 751 -2.25 -0.86 97.64
N ILE A 752 -2.72 -0.37 96.48
CA ILE A 752 -3.98 -0.77 95.83
C ILE A 752 -3.74 -1.01 94.34
N ASN A 753 -4.51 -1.92 93.73
CA ASN A 753 -4.50 -2.11 92.27
C ASN A 753 -5.42 -1.08 91.55
N LEU A 754 -5.39 -1.04 90.22
CA LEU A 754 -6.22 -0.08 89.47
C LEU A 754 -7.72 -0.36 89.63
N LYS A 755 -8.10 -1.63 89.76
CA LYS A 755 -9.49 -2.04 90.07
C LYS A 755 -9.98 -1.49 91.41
N GLU A 756 -9.19 -1.61 92.47
CA GLU A 756 -9.48 -1.08 93.81
C GLU A 756 -9.46 0.44 93.82
N PHE A 757 -8.59 1.06 93.01
CA PHE A 757 -8.63 2.49 92.77
C PHE A 757 -9.97 2.91 92.14
N ILE A 758 -10.43 2.19 91.11
CA ILE A 758 -11.75 2.41 90.46
C ILE A 758 -12.89 2.16 91.46
N GLU A 759 -12.81 1.13 92.32
CA GLU A 759 -13.77 0.90 93.41
C GLU A 759 -13.81 2.10 94.38
N GLY A 760 -12.64 2.60 94.77
CA GLY A 760 -12.49 3.77 95.64
C GLY A 760 -13.09 5.04 95.03
N LEU A 761 -12.92 5.24 93.71
CA LEU A 761 -13.53 6.36 93.00
C LEU A 761 -15.06 6.23 92.93
N GLY A 762 -15.57 5.04 92.65
CA GLY A 762 -17.00 4.78 92.60
C GLY A 762 -17.70 4.88 93.96
N CYS A 763 -17.02 4.51 95.05
CA CYS A 763 -17.56 4.58 96.41
C CYS A 763 -17.45 5.97 97.05
N SER A 764 -16.92 6.95 96.33
CA SER A 764 -16.67 8.31 96.82
C SER A 764 -17.95 9.11 97.02
N THR A 765 -17.90 10.08 97.93
CA THR A 765 -18.99 11.06 98.14
C THR A 765 -19.29 11.85 96.87
N LEU A 766 -18.28 12.07 96.03
CA LEU A 766 -18.41 12.80 94.77
C LEU A 766 -19.19 11.99 93.72
N TYR A 767 -18.91 10.69 93.58
CA TYR A 767 -19.67 9.82 92.67
C TYR A 767 -21.14 9.71 93.09
N ILE A 768 -21.37 9.62 94.40
CA ILE A 768 -22.72 9.62 94.98
C ILE A 768 -23.47 10.90 94.62
N LYS A 769 -22.81 12.07 94.74
CA LYS A 769 -23.43 13.35 94.43
C LYS A 769 -23.76 13.54 92.95
N GLU A 770 -22.90 13.06 92.04
CA GLU A 770 -23.09 13.27 90.60
C GLU A 770 -24.01 12.22 89.97
N PHE A 771 -23.84 10.93 90.28
CA PHE A 771 -24.47 9.84 89.52
C PHE A 771 -25.44 8.97 90.32
N TYR A 772 -25.56 9.16 91.64
CA TYR A 772 -26.51 8.41 92.48
C TYR A 772 -27.66 9.27 93.01
N ALA A 773 -27.37 10.31 93.79
CA ALA A 773 -28.38 11.15 94.45
C ALA A 773 -29.39 11.83 93.50
N PRO A 774 -29.03 12.30 92.29
CA PRO A 774 -29.96 13.03 91.43
C PRO A 774 -30.79 12.15 90.48
N TYR A 775 -30.60 10.82 90.49
CA TYR A 775 -31.13 9.89 89.51
C TYR A 775 -31.82 8.67 90.13
N PRO A 776 -32.85 8.09 89.48
CA PRO A 776 -33.49 6.87 89.95
C PRO A 776 -32.56 5.65 89.78
N ASN A 777 -32.77 4.60 90.57
CA ASN A 777 -31.94 3.39 90.54
C ASN A 777 -31.75 2.79 89.14
N THR A 778 -32.76 2.83 88.27
CA THR A 778 -32.66 2.34 86.89
C THR A 778 -31.63 3.12 86.06
N GLN A 779 -31.60 4.44 86.21
CA GLN A 779 -30.61 5.28 85.54
C GLN A 779 -29.22 5.15 86.17
N VAL A 780 -29.16 4.93 87.49
CA VAL A 780 -27.90 4.59 88.19
C VAL A 780 -27.33 3.27 87.64
N ILE A 781 -28.17 2.29 87.32
CA ILE A 781 -27.73 1.03 86.72
C ILE A 781 -27.15 1.28 85.32
N GLU A 782 -27.82 2.07 84.47
CA GLU A 782 -27.29 2.45 83.16
C GLU A 782 -25.92 3.16 83.26
N PHE A 783 -25.79 4.12 84.17
CA PHE A 783 -24.52 4.80 84.41
C PHE A 783 -23.46 3.85 84.96
N GLY A 784 -23.83 2.96 85.88
CA GLY A 784 -22.95 1.94 86.43
C GLY A 784 -22.39 1.02 85.34
N THR A 785 -23.25 0.44 84.51
CA THR A 785 -22.79 -0.42 83.40
C THR A 785 -21.99 0.36 82.36
N LYS A 786 -22.32 1.65 82.13
CA LYS A 786 -21.58 2.53 81.22
C LYS A 786 -20.16 2.79 81.74
N HIS A 787 -20.02 3.25 82.98
CA HIS A 787 -18.75 3.67 83.56
C HIS A 787 -17.83 2.48 83.86
N PHE A 788 -18.37 1.41 84.44
CA PHE A 788 -17.56 0.29 84.95
C PHE A 788 -17.46 -0.88 83.96
N LEU A 789 -18.47 -1.14 83.12
CA LEU A 789 -18.47 -2.27 82.18
C LEU A 789 -18.32 -1.86 80.70
N GLY A 790 -18.37 -0.56 80.42
CA GLY A 790 -18.18 -0.04 79.06
C GLY A 790 -19.37 -0.25 78.11
N ARG A 791 -20.57 -0.59 78.64
CA ARG A 791 -21.75 -1.01 77.85
C ARG A 791 -23.09 -0.65 78.50
N ALA A 792 -24.18 -0.83 77.77
CA ALA A 792 -25.54 -0.79 78.33
C ALA A 792 -25.86 -2.06 79.15
N PRO A 793 -26.93 -2.05 79.97
CA PRO A 793 -27.49 -3.27 80.55
C PRO A 793 -27.91 -4.26 79.44
N GLN A 794 -27.63 -5.56 79.64
CA GLN A 794 -27.84 -6.61 78.65
C GLN A 794 -29.31 -6.99 78.52
N ASP A 795 -29.97 -7.24 79.66
CA ASP A 795 -31.32 -7.77 79.71
C ASP A 795 -32.07 -7.30 80.98
N GLN A 796 -33.34 -7.72 81.10
CA GLN A 796 -34.15 -7.38 82.26
C GLN A 796 -33.68 -8.09 83.54
N ALA A 797 -33.02 -9.25 83.43
CA ALA A 797 -32.52 -9.99 84.58
C ALA A 797 -31.36 -9.25 85.25
N GLU A 798 -30.46 -8.65 84.46
CA GLU A 798 -29.36 -7.81 84.94
C GLU A 798 -29.89 -6.56 85.64
N ILE A 799 -30.89 -5.88 85.06
CA ILE A 799 -31.53 -4.71 85.69
C ILE A 799 -32.17 -5.10 87.03
N ARG A 800 -32.90 -6.22 87.10
CA ARG A 800 -33.52 -6.72 88.34
C ARG A 800 -32.47 -7.06 89.40
N LYS A 801 -31.42 -7.78 89.01
CA LYS A 801 -30.32 -8.14 89.91
C LYS A 801 -29.68 -6.91 90.54
N TYR A 802 -29.34 -5.91 89.73
CA TYR A 802 -28.69 -4.71 90.25
C TYR A 802 -29.63 -3.78 91.01
N ASN A 803 -30.91 -3.73 90.65
CA ASN A 803 -31.89 -2.98 91.43
C ASN A 803 -32.06 -3.59 92.83
N GLN A 804 -32.06 -4.93 92.94
CA GLN A 804 -32.08 -5.61 94.24
C GLN A 804 -30.82 -5.28 95.06
N VAL A 805 -29.63 -5.33 94.46
CA VAL A 805 -28.36 -5.00 95.15
C VAL A 805 -28.34 -3.55 95.61
N LEU A 806 -28.81 -2.60 94.77
CA LEU A 806 -28.94 -1.20 95.15
C LEU A 806 -29.91 -0.98 96.30
N ALA A 807 -30.99 -1.75 96.37
CA ALA A 807 -31.99 -1.67 97.44
C ALA A 807 -31.49 -2.26 98.77
N SER A 808 -30.71 -3.34 98.75
CA SER A 808 -30.25 -4.03 99.96
C SER A 808 -28.92 -3.52 100.52
N GLU A 809 -27.94 -3.23 99.65
CA GLU A 809 -26.55 -2.93 100.05
C GLU A 809 -26.12 -1.50 99.67
N GLY A 810 -26.98 -0.76 98.96
CA GLY A 810 -26.69 0.59 98.47
C GLY A 810 -25.64 0.63 97.36
N ILE A 811 -25.16 1.84 97.05
CA ILE A 811 -24.24 2.10 95.93
C ILE A 811 -22.88 1.37 96.07
N ARG A 812 -22.38 1.19 97.30
CA ARG A 812 -21.09 0.52 97.54
C ARG A 812 -21.17 -0.97 97.21
N GLY A 813 -22.26 -1.64 97.61
CA GLY A 813 -22.53 -3.04 97.24
C GLY A 813 -22.71 -3.19 95.73
N PHE A 814 -23.43 -2.25 95.09
CA PHE A 814 -23.64 -2.25 93.64
C PHE A 814 -22.34 -2.16 92.82
N ILE A 815 -21.43 -1.25 93.17
CA ILE A 815 -20.16 -1.08 92.45
C ILE A 815 -19.27 -2.31 92.64
N ARG A 816 -19.16 -2.81 93.88
CA ARG A 816 -18.42 -4.04 94.17
C ARG A 816 -18.98 -5.23 93.40
N ALA A 817 -20.31 -5.33 93.29
CA ALA A 817 -20.97 -6.38 92.52
C ALA A 817 -20.61 -6.34 91.03
N MET A 818 -20.41 -5.16 90.44
CA MET A 818 -19.97 -5.01 89.04
C MET A 818 -18.49 -5.34 88.85
N LEU A 819 -17.61 -4.83 89.72
CA LEU A 819 -16.16 -5.02 89.61
C LEU A 819 -15.73 -6.48 89.88
N ASN A 820 -16.54 -7.24 90.62
CA ASN A 820 -16.29 -8.66 90.90
C ASN A 820 -16.99 -9.62 89.92
N THR A 821 -17.55 -9.11 88.81
CA THR A 821 -18.08 -9.98 87.75
C THR A 821 -16.95 -10.62 86.94
N PRO A 822 -17.15 -11.85 86.41
CA PRO A 822 -16.19 -12.46 85.49
C PRO A 822 -16.01 -11.60 84.23
N GLU A 823 -17.06 -10.89 83.80
CA GLU A 823 -16.99 -9.98 82.66
C GLU A 823 -15.97 -8.85 82.87
N TYR A 824 -15.94 -8.23 84.06
CA TYR A 824 -14.98 -7.17 84.35
C TYR A 824 -13.54 -7.73 84.32
N ALA A 825 -13.33 -8.90 84.93
CA ALA A 825 -12.03 -9.56 84.96
C ALA A 825 -11.51 -9.92 83.54
N GLU A 826 -12.36 -10.44 82.66
CA GLU A 826 -11.98 -10.81 81.29
C GLU A 826 -11.69 -9.60 80.40
N ASN A 827 -12.44 -8.50 80.53
CA ASN A 827 -12.32 -7.35 79.64
C ASN A 827 -11.30 -6.31 80.12
N PHE A 828 -11.14 -6.15 81.43
CA PHE A 828 -10.30 -5.10 82.02
C PHE A 828 -9.21 -5.65 82.96
N GLY A 829 -9.46 -6.76 83.64
CA GLY A 829 -8.54 -7.31 84.63
C GLY A 829 -8.34 -6.35 85.81
N GLU A 830 -7.15 -6.34 86.41
CA GLU A 830 -6.82 -5.47 87.54
C GLU A 830 -6.06 -4.19 87.15
N ASP A 831 -5.62 -4.11 85.89
CA ASP A 831 -4.66 -3.11 85.40
C ASP A 831 -5.19 -2.19 84.29
N THR A 832 -6.40 -2.44 83.76
CA THR A 832 -6.94 -1.67 82.62
C THR A 832 -8.06 -0.74 83.06
N VAL A 833 -8.02 0.52 82.61
CA VAL A 833 -9.14 1.46 82.79
C VAL A 833 -10.31 1.01 81.91
N PRO A 834 -11.55 0.95 82.44
CA PRO A 834 -12.72 0.69 81.62
C PRO A 834 -12.81 1.63 80.43
N TYR A 835 -13.28 1.12 79.30
CA TYR A 835 -13.40 1.90 78.06
C TYR A 835 -14.68 1.53 77.32
N ARG A 836 -15.11 2.39 76.38
CA ARG A 836 -16.29 2.14 75.54
C ARG A 836 -16.12 0.86 74.73
N ARG A 837 -16.99 -0.11 74.94
CA ARG A 837 -17.05 -1.36 74.17
C ARG A 837 -18.14 -1.27 73.09
N TYR A 838 -17.98 -2.06 72.04
CA TYR A 838 -18.94 -2.18 70.93
C TYR A 838 -19.49 -3.62 70.90
N PRO A 839 -20.41 -3.99 71.82
CA PRO A 839 -20.93 -5.36 71.93
C PRO A 839 -21.77 -5.72 70.70
N THR A 840 -21.62 -6.94 70.17
CA THR A 840 -22.34 -7.40 68.96
C THR A 840 -23.40 -8.46 69.25
N LEU A 841 -23.18 -9.35 70.23
CA LEU A 841 -24.01 -10.53 70.44
C LEU A 841 -25.36 -10.26 71.12
N PRO A 842 -25.49 -9.44 72.18
CA PRO A 842 -26.80 -9.21 72.79
C PRO A 842 -27.64 -8.27 71.91
N ALA A 843 -28.89 -8.67 71.63
CA ALA A 843 -29.74 -8.13 70.55
C ALA A 843 -29.90 -6.60 70.53
N ALA A 844 -30.01 -5.95 71.69
CA ALA A 844 -30.19 -4.50 71.80
C ALA A 844 -28.95 -3.76 72.33
N ASN A 845 -27.86 -4.46 72.62
CA ASN A 845 -26.75 -3.86 73.37
C ASN A 845 -25.89 -2.93 72.50
N PHE A 846 -25.68 -3.24 71.21
CA PHE A 846 -25.01 -2.33 70.27
C PHE A 846 -25.74 -0.98 70.16
N PRO A 847 -27.03 -0.91 69.76
CA PRO A 847 -27.72 0.36 69.60
C PRO A 847 -27.92 1.09 70.94
N ASN A 848 -28.16 0.38 72.05
CA ASN A 848 -28.31 1.02 73.36
C ASN A 848 -26.99 1.63 73.85
N THR A 849 -25.88 0.94 73.66
CA THR A 849 -24.55 1.46 74.00
C THR A 849 -24.18 2.64 73.09
N GLU A 850 -24.57 2.60 71.81
CA GLU A 850 -24.37 3.70 70.88
C GLU A 850 -25.12 4.96 71.32
N LYS A 851 -26.39 4.83 71.70
CA LYS A 851 -27.19 5.91 72.30
C LYS A 851 -26.60 6.44 73.61
N LEU A 852 -26.13 5.55 74.51
CA LEU A 852 -25.56 5.94 75.80
C LEU A 852 -24.28 6.77 75.70
N TYR A 853 -23.40 6.42 74.76
CA TYR A 853 -22.11 7.08 74.60
C TYR A 853 -22.17 8.30 73.67
N ASN A 854 -23.14 8.37 72.75
CA ASN A 854 -23.37 9.56 71.95
C ASN A 854 -24.12 10.66 72.73
N ARG A 855 -24.72 10.31 73.86
CA ARG A 855 -25.37 11.25 74.78
C ARG A 855 -24.34 11.92 75.69
N LEU A 856 -24.36 13.24 75.73
CA LEU A 856 -23.49 14.05 76.59
C LEU A 856 -23.99 14.06 78.04
N THR A 857 -23.05 14.29 78.97
CA THR A 857 -23.34 14.47 80.41
C THR A 857 -24.45 15.49 80.61
N LYS A 858 -25.52 15.12 81.33
CA LYS A 858 -26.67 16.01 81.65
C LYS A 858 -27.41 16.58 80.44
N GLN A 859 -27.28 15.99 79.24
CA GLN A 859 -27.99 16.45 78.02
C GLN A 859 -29.52 16.43 78.20
N ASN A 860 -30.08 15.28 78.58
CA ASN A 860 -31.51 15.08 78.92
C ASN A 860 -31.61 14.28 80.24
N ARG A 861 -32.81 14.11 80.81
CA ARG A 861 -33.06 13.24 81.99
C ARG A 861 -33.73 11.90 81.65
N ASP A 862 -34.09 11.65 80.39
CA ASP A 862 -34.79 10.44 79.95
C ASP A 862 -33.94 9.17 80.15
N LEU A 863 -34.58 8.03 80.42
CA LEU A 863 -33.92 6.72 80.51
C LEU A 863 -33.74 6.12 79.10
N ILE A 864 -32.57 5.54 78.80
CA ILE A 864 -32.34 4.87 77.50
C ILE A 864 -32.84 3.42 77.54
N VAL A 865 -32.68 2.76 78.68
CA VAL A 865 -33.09 1.39 78.96
C VAL A 865 -33.89 1.36 80.28
N PRO A 866 -35.14 1.88 80.29
CA PRO A 866 -35.98 1.86 81.49
C PRO A 866 -36.32 0.41 81.92
N SER A 867 -36.67 -0.43 80.95
CA SER A 867 -36.86 -1.87 81.06
C SER A 867 -36.91 -2.46 79.67
N PHE A 868 -36.68 -3.76 79.55
CA PHE A 868 -37.01 -4.49 78.33
C PHE A 868 -38.50 -4.83 78.31
N THR A 869 -39.10 -4.83 77.12
CA THR A 869 -40.49 -5.26 76.95
C THR A 869 -40.66 -6.69 77.49
N SER A 870 -41.79 -6.96 78.14
CA SER A 870 -42.05 -8.27 78.71
C SER A 870 -42.00 -9.33 77.60
N ALA A 871 -41.10 -10.30 77.73
CA ALA A 871 -41.19 -11.51 76.94
C ALA A 871 -42.54 -12.17 77.27
N LYS A 872 -43.35 -12.46 76.25
CA LYS A 872 -44.59 -13.22 76.43
C LYS A 872 -44.23 -14.54 77.11
N THR A 873 -44.70 -14.76 78.33
CA THR A 873 -44.61 -16.06 78.99
C THR A 873 -45.42 -17.05 78.16
N GLY A 874 -44.91 -18.27 77.95
CA GLY A 874 -45.63 -19.35 77.25
C GLY A 874 -46.86 -19.88 77.99
N MET A 875 -47.37 -19.15 78.99
CA MET A 875 -48.62 -19.41 79.69
C MET A 875 -49.56 -18.24 79.41
N ASP A 876 -50.76 -18.57 78.96
CA ASP A 876 -51.77 -17.60 78.55
C ASP A 876 -52.34 -16.89 79.78
N VAL A 877 -52.25 -15.56 79.79
CA VAL A 877 -52.72 -14.70 80.89
C VAL A 877 -54.25 -14.79 81.03
N ALA A 878 -54.94 -15.33 80.02
CA ALA A 878 -56.36 -15.64 80.03
C ALA A 878 -56.79 -16.72 81.07
N GLU A 879 -55.86 -17.53 81.58
CA GLU A 879 -56.18 -18.58 82.57
C GLU A 879 -56.06 -18.11 84.03
N MET A 880 -55.73 -16.83 84.28
CA MET A 880 -55.67 -16.29 85.65
C MET A 880 -56.97 -15.56 86.05
N PRO A 881 -57.63 -15.95 87.16
CA PRO A 881 -59.01 -15.57 87.46
C PRO A 881 -59.24 -14.10 87.91
N LEU A 882 -58.23 -13.23 87.90
CA LEU A 882 -58.32 -11.94 88.62
C LEU A 882 -57.88 -10.67 87.85
N MET A 883 -57.65 -10.73 86.54
CA MET A 883 -57.15 -9.56 85.77
C MET A 883 -57.86 -9.31 84.43
N ALA A 884 -59.12 -9.76 84.27
CA ALA A 884 -59.91 -9.51 83.07
C ALA A 884 -60.38 -8.04 82.93
N GLY A 885 -60.47 -7.29 84.03
CA GLY A 885 -61.01 -5.91 84.02
C GLY A 885 -60.04 -4.81 83.56
N ALA A 886 -58.73 -5.05 83.60
CA ALA A 886 -57.73 -4.01 83.29
C ALA A 886 -57.42 -3.90 81.78
N VAL A 887 -57.69 -4.95 81.00
CA VAL A 887 -57.36 -5.01 79.56
C VAL A 887 -58.34 -4.19 78.72
N ALA A 888 -59.60 -4.05 79.14
CA ALA A 888 -60.60 -3.25 78.43
C ALA A 888 -60.34 -1.73 78.51
N ALA A 889 -59.56 -1.25 79.48
CA ALA A 889 -59.26 0.18 79.65
C ALA A 889 -58.08 0.66 78.78
N GLN A 890 -57.21 -0.26 78.34
CA GLN A 890 -55.97 0.08 77.65
C GLN A 890 -56.13 0.15 76.12
N GLU A 891 -57.16 -0.52 75.57
CA GLU A 891 -57.51 -0.45 74.15
C GLU A 891 -58.22 0.86 73.77
N ALA A 892 -58.77 1.60 74.73
CA ALA A 892 -59.43 2.88 74.49
C ALA A 892 -58.44 4.07 74.37
N SER A 893 -57.27 4.02 75.02
CA SER A 893 -56.31 5.15 75.01
C SER A 893 -55.40 5.20 73.79
N SER A 894 -55.27 4.08 73.05
CA SER A 894 -54.43 4.00 71.84
C SER A 894 -55.12 4.59 70.60
N ALA A 895 -56.44 4.74 70.62
CA ALA A 895 -57.22 5.31 69.52
C ALA A 895 -57.20 6.86 69.48
N GLU A 896 -56.98 7.55 70.60
CA GLU A 896 -56.95 9.03 70.68
C GLU A 896 -55.61 9.65 70.26
N LEU A 897 -54.49 8.90 70.32
CA LEU A 897 -53.16 9.45 70.03
C LEU A 897 -52.80 9.48 68.53
N ALA A 898 -53.55 8.77 67.69
CA ALA A 898 -53.32 8.69 66.25
C ALA A 898 -53.92 9.87 65.45
N ALA A 899 -54.68 10.76 66.11
CA ALA A 899 -55.44 11.83 65.47
C ALA A 899 -54.82 13.25 65.57
N THR A 900 -53.68 13.45 66.24
CA THR A 900 -53.23 14.80 66.64
C THR A 900 -51.84 15.27 66.20
N VAL A 901 -51.11 14.60 65.30
CA VAL A 901 -49.85 15.16 64.77
C VAL A 901 -49.74 15.03 63.26
N GLY A 902 -50.18 16.08 62.56
CA GLY A 902 -49.90 16.32 61.16
C GLY A 902 -48.60 17.13 60.96
N ARG A 903 -47.87 16.76 59.91
CA ARG A 903 -46.84 17.51 59.16
C ARG A 903 -45.62 18.03 59.95
N ALA A 904 -44.51 17.28 59.87
CA ALA A 904 -43.21 17.75 59.38
C ALA A 904 -42.11 16.69 59.59
N SER A 905 -41.64 16.05 58.52
CA SER A 905 -40.25 15.58 58.40
C SER A 905 -40.02 14.87 57.07
N VAL A 906 -39.14 15.46 56.24
CA VAL A 906 -38.13 14.81 55.40
C VAL A 906 -38.54 13.47 54.77
N GLU A 907 -39.02 13.52 53.52
CA GLU A 907 -39.10 12.33 52.68
C GLU A 907 -37.69 11.88 52.31
N ALA A 908 -37.32 10.75 52.89
CA ALA A 908 -36.23 9.92 52.43
C ALA A 908 -36.56 9.37 51.04
N GLU A 909 -35.55 9.39 50.15
CA GLU A 909 -35.56 8.69 48.87
C GLU A 909 -35.96 7.21 49.07
N VAL A 910 -37.21 6.89 48.76
CA VAL A 910 -37.62 5.52 48.45
C VAL A 910 -36.93 5.18 47.12
N PRO A 911 -36.17 4.08 47.02
CA PRO A 911 -35.60 3.67 45.74
C PRO A 911 -36.76 3.38 44.78
N VAL A 912 -36.84 4.14 43.71
CA VAL A 912 -37.73 3.85 42.58
C VAL A 912 -37.30 2.47 42.07
N ALA A 913 -38.08 1.45 42.40
CA ALA A 913 -37.99 0.17 41.72
C ALA A 913 -38.09 0.46 40.21
N GLY A 914 -37.11 -0.01 39.44
CA GLY A 914 -37.12 0.12 37.98
C GLY A 914 -38.47 -0.35 37.41
N PRO A 915 -38.90 0.16 36.25
CA PRO A 915 -40.21 -0.16 35.71
C PRO A 915 -40.38 -1.67 35.62
N THR A 916 -41.33 -2.21 36.38
CA THR A 916 -41.71 -3.62 36.30
C THR A 916 -42.16 -3.88 34.86
N THR A 917 -41.42 -4.69 34.10
CA THR A 917 -41.82 -5.09 32.74
C THR A 917 -43.10 -5.91 32.83
N ARG A 918 -44.22 -5.34 32.39
CA ARG A 918 -45.52 -6.02 32.38
C ARG A 918 -45.57 -6.99 31.19
N PHE A 919 -45.80 -8.27 31.47
CA PHE A 919 -45.94 -9.30 30.44
C PHE A 919 -47.38 -9.38 29.96
N TYR A 920 -47.58 -9.34 28.63
CA TYR A 920 -48.88 -9.52 28.00
C TYR A 920 -48.94 -10.90 27.35
N ARG A 921 -50.01 -11.64 27.63
CA ARG A 921 -50.30 -12.94 27.02
C ARG A 921 -51.78 -12.99 26.65
N HIS A 922 -52.07 -13.40 25.41
CA HIS A 922 -53.45 -13.66 24.97
C HIS A 922 -53.97 -14.95 25.63
N GLN A 923 -55.20 -14.90 26.14
CA GLN A 923 -55.90 -16.07 26.67
C GLN A 923 -57.14 -16.32 25.79
N PRO A 924 -57.37 -17.55 25.32
CA PRO A 924 -58.57 -17.87 24.55
C PRO A 924 -59.83 -17.56 25.36
N GLY A 925 -60.78 -16.83 24.76
CA GLY A 925 -61.99 -16.33 25.45
C GLY A 925 -61.83 -15.05 26.29
N ALA A 926 -60.74 -14.30 26.13
CA ALA A 926 -60.55 -13.01 26.81
C ALA A 926 -61.59 -11.95 26.40
N SER A 927 -61.89 -11.00 27.29
CA SER A 927 -62.81 -9.89 26.98
C SER A 927 -62.21 -8.94 25.93
N CYS A 928 -63.07 -8.24 25.17
CA CYS A 928 -62.62 -7.30 24.12
C CYS A 928 -61.61 -6.27 24.63
N GLU A 929 -61.79 -5.78 25.87
CA GLU A 929 -60.88 -4.80 26.49
C GLU A 929 -59.49 -5.39 26.80
N GLN A 930 -59.43 -6.67 27.22
CA GLN A 930 -58.16 -7.35 27.48
C GLN A 930 -57.43 -7.65 26.17
N LEU A 931 -58.17 -8.07 25.14
CA LEU A 931 -57.61 -8.28 23.80
C LEU A 931 -57.05 -6.97 23.23
N GLU A 932 -57.75 -5.84 23.40
CA GLU A 932 -57.29 -4.54 22.93
C GLU A 932 -55.99 -4.10 23.63
N GLN A 933 -55.83 -4.40 24.93
CA GLN A 933 -54.58 -4.16 25.64
C GLN A 933 -53.42 -5.02 25.11
N VAL A 934 -53.68 -6.29 24.79
CA VAL A 934 -52.69 -7.19 24.20
C VAL A 934 -52.31 -6.74 22.79
N LEU A 935 -53.28 -6.41 21.94
CA LEU A 935 -53.04 -5.88 20.58
C LEU A 935 -52.23 -4.58 20.63
N THR A 936 -52.59 -3.66 21.53
CA THR A 936 -51.86 -2.42 21.72
C THR A 936 -50.41 -2.67 22.13
N ALA A 937 -50.15 -3.65 22.99
CA ALA A 937 -48.81 -4.06 23.35
C ALA A 937 -48.03 -4.65 22.17
N VAL A 938 -48.66 -5.48 21.33
CA VAL A 938 -48.03 -6.05 20.12
C VAL A 938 -47.62 -4.96 19.15
N TYR A 939 -48.53 -4.04 18.80
CA TYR A 939 -48.21 -2.95 17.88
C TYR A 939 -47.10 -2.04 18.43
N ARG A 940 -47.11 -1.72 19.73
CA ARG A 940 -46.06 -0.91 20.34
C ARG A 940 -44.69 -1.58 20.29
N GLN A 941 -44.65 -2.89 20.51
CA GLN A 941 -43.41 -3.66 20.46
C GLN A 941 -42.89 -3.83 19.03
N VAL A 942 -43.72 -4.33 18.12
CA VAL A 942 -43.29 -4.69 16.75
C VAL A 942 -43.13 -3.45 15.87
N MET A 943 -44.00 -2.45 16.00
CA MET A 943 -43.89 -1.19 15.25
C MET A 943 -43.07 -0.12 15.99
N VAL A 944 -42.54 -0.40 17.18
CA VAL A 944 -41.67 0.49 17.98
C VAL A 944 -42.29 1.89 18.14
N LEU A 945 -43.34 1.97 18.96
CA LEU A 945 -44.08 3.22 19.25
C LEU A 945 -43.89 3.63 20.71
N PRO A 946 -43.24 4.78 21.00
CA PRO A 946 -43.00 5.24 22.37
C PRO A 946 -44.27 5.69 23.11
N THR A 947 -45.12 6.50 22.46
CA THR A 947 -46.40 7.04 23.00
C THR A 947 -47.29 7.56 21.86
N GLY A 948 -48.61 7.36 21.92
CA GLY A 948 -49.60 7.84 20.94
C GLY A 948 -50.62 6.76 20.51
N ASP A 949 -51.66 7.18 19.79
CA ASP A 949 -52.66 6.28 19.20
C ASP A 949 -52.09 5.54 17.98
N ILE A 950 -52.53 4.29 17.77
CA ILE A 950 -52.11 3.48 16.63
C ILE A 950 -52.85 3.98 15.40
N LEU A 951 -52.11 4.37 14.35
CA LEU A 951 -52.70 4.83 13.10
C LEU A 951 -53.61 3.74 12.50
N ALA A 952 -54.79 4.12 12.02
CA ALA A 952 -55.77 3.20 11.45
C ALA A 952 -55.20 2.38 10.27
N GLU A 953 -54.28 2.97 9.50
CA GLU A 953 -53.59 2.33 8.36
C GLU A 953 -52.67 1.17 8.77
N TRP A 954 -52.28 1.08 10.05
CA TRP A 954 -51.43 0.00 10.56
C TRP A 954 -52.22 -1.15 11.16
N ARG A 955 -53.52 -0.95 11.44
CA ARG A 955 -54.37 -1.99 12.03
C ARG A 955 -54.79 -3.01 10.96
N LEU A 956 -54.60 -4.28 11.28
CA LEU A 956 -55.03 -5.41 10.46
C LEU A 956 -56.40 -5.90 10.95
N SER A 957 -57.47 -5.21 10.56
CA SER A 957 -58.84 -5.47 11.06
C SER A 957 -59.31 -6.91 10.88
N GLU A 958 -58.97 -7.55 9.75
CA GLU A 958 -59.30 -8.96 9.47
C GLU A 958 -58.57 -9.92 10.42
N ALA A 959 -57.26 -9.71 10.63
CA ALA A 959 -56.45 -10.55 11.51
C ALA A 959 -56.78 -10.30 13.01
N GLU A 960 -57.18 -9.08 13.38
CA GLU A 960 -57.67 -8.76 14.73
C GLU A 960 -58.98 -9.49 15.02
N ALA A 961 -59.91 -9.53 14.05
CA ALA A 961 -61.16 -10.28 14.17
C ALA A 961 -60.93 -11.80 14.24
N GLU A 962 -59.94 -12.33 13.48
CA GLU A 962 -59.55 -13.74 13.56
C GLU A 962 -58.90 -14.11 14.90
N LEU A 963 -58.09 -13.22 15.47
CA LEU A 963 -57.50 -13.40 16.81
C LEU A 963 -58.58 -13.31 17.90
N GLN A 964 -59.56 -12.42 17.75
CA GLN A 964 -60.71 -12.31 18.64
C GLN A 964 -61.59 -13.56 18.61
N GLY A 965 -61.72 -14.20 17.43
CA GLY A 965 -62.41 -15.48 17.25
C GLY A 965 -61.56 -16.70 17.62
N ASP A 966 -60.37 -16.52 18.20
CA ASP A 966 -59.38 -17.56 18.55
C ASP A 966 -59.02 -18.50 17.36
N ARG A 967 -59.16 -18.03 16.12
CA ARG A 967 -58.85 -18.79 14.89
C ARG A 967 -57.36 -18.79 14.55
N ILE A 968 -56.66 -17.74 14.98
CA ILE A 968 -55.21 -17.60 14.83
C ILE A 968 -54.57 -17.37 16.19
N THR A 969 -53.31 -17.78 16.34
CA THR A 969 -52.51 -17.52 17.55
C THR A 969 -51.90 -16.11 17.51
N LEU A 970 -51.51 -15.57 18.67
CA LEU A 970 -50.82 -14.27 18.72
C LEU A 970 -49.50 -14.28 17.92
N ARG A 971 -48.81 -15.42 17.88
CA ARG A 971 -47.62 -15.62 17.03
C ARG A 971 -47.93 -15.51 15.53
N GLN A 972 -49.06 -16.08 15.08
CA GLN A 972 -49.50 -15.95 13.68
C GLN A 972 -49.95 -14.51 13.37
N PHE A 973 -50.59 -13.85 14.31
CA PHE A 973 -50.91 -12.42 14.19
C PHE A 973 -49.66 -11.56 14.01
N ILE A 974 -48.60 -11.80 14.81
CA ILE A 974 -47.31 -11.10 14.66
C ILE A 974 -46.67 -11.40 13.29
N ARG A 975 -46.81 -12.63 12.77
CA ARG A 975 -46.34 -12.99 11.42
C ARG A 975 -47.05 -12.16 10.35
N TYR A 976 -48.37 -12.02 10.42
CA TYR A 976 -49.14 -11.19 9.49
C TYR A 976 -48.78 -9.70 9.63
N LEU A 977 -48.51 -9.24 10.85
CA LEU A 977 -48.08 -7.86 11.09
C LEU A 977 -46.74 -7.54 10.41
N VAL A 978 -45.75 -8.43 10.51
CA VAL A 978 -44.45 -8.27 9.84
C VAL A 978 -44.57 -8.37 8.31
N GLN A 979 -45.53 -9.14 7.81
CA GLN A 979 -45.85 -9.25 6.38
C GLN A 979 -46.62 -8.04 5.83
N SER A 980 -47.21 -7.21 6.70
CA SER A 980 -48.06 -6.10 6.29
C SER A 980 -47.33 -5.04 5.46
N PRO A 981 -48.02 -4.38 4.51
CA PRO A 981 -47.44 -3.26 3.74
C PRO A 981 -46.92 -2.12 4.64
N ALA A 982 -47.59 -1.87 5.77
CA ALA A 982 -47.21 -0.86 6.75
C ALA A 982 -45.84 -1.15 7.38
N TYR A 983 -45.59 -2.40 7.78
CA TYR A 983 -44.29 -2.81 8.31
C TYR A 983 -43.20 -2.77 7.24
N GLN A 984 -43.51 -3.21 6.02
CA GLN A 984 -42.57 -3.17 4.89
C GLN A 984 -42.14 -1.75 4.52
N ALA A 985 -43.09 -0.83 4.39
CA ALA A 985 -42.80 0.57 4.08
C ALA A 985 -41.96 1.24 5.17
N ARG A 986 -42.24 0.95 6.45
CA ARG A 986 -41.58 1.60 7.58
C ARG A 986 -40.17 1.08 7.86
N PHE A 987 -39.96 -0.23 7.77
CA PHE A 987 -38.68 -0.84 8.18
C PHE A 987 -37.91 -1.43 7.00
N VAL A 988 -38.55 -2.24 6.16
CA VAL A 988 -37.86 -2.98 5.09
C VAL A 988 -37.33 -2.03 4.00
N ALA A 989 -38.14 -1.04 3.59
CA ALA A 989 -37.72 -0.06 2.58
C ALA A 989 -36.72 0.99 3.12
N ALA A 990 -36.75 1.26 4.43
CA ALA A 990 -35.99 2.35 5.05
C ALA A 990 -34.58 1.93 5.52
N TYR A 991 -34.32 0.64 5.75
CA TYR A 991 -33.08 0.18 6.36
C TYR A 991 -32.38 -0.94 5.56
N PRO A 992 -31.03 -0.93 5.49
CA PRO A 992 -30.26 -2.02 4.91
C PRO A 992 -30.46 -3.34 5.66
N ALA A 993 -30.35 -4.48 4.95
CA ALA A 993 -30.64 -5.81 5.48
C ALA A 993 -29.94 -6.13 6.82
N ALA A 994 -28.65 -5.81 6.97
CA ALA A 994 -27.91 -6.07 8.22
C ALA A 994 -28.49 -5.30 9.42
N LYS A 995 -28.84 -4.02 9.23
CA LYS A 995 -29.46 -3.19 10.29
C LYS A 995 -30.89 -3.66 10.58
N LEU A 996 -31.59 -4.15 9.57
CA LEU A 996 -32.93 -4.68 9.70
C LEU A 996 -32.96 -5.98 10.52
N VAL A 997 -31.99 -6.88 10.34
CA VAL A 997 -31.84 -8.09 11.17
C VAL A 997 -31.69 -7.72 12.65
N ALA A 998 -30.85 -6.72 12.97
CA ALA A 998 -30.69 -6.22 14.34
C ALA A 998 -31.95 -5.53 14.91
N ILE A 999 -32.76 -4.90 14.06
CA ILE A 999 -34.06 -4.32 14.45
C ILE A 999 -35.07 -5.45 14.74
N MET A 1000 -35.16 -6.45 13.86
CA MET A 1000 -36.05 -7.61 14.03
C MET A 1000 -35.69 -8.43 15.27
N GLY A 1001 -34.40 -8.60 15.58
CA GLY A 1001 -33.96 -9.24 16.81
C GLY A 1001 -34.51 -8.56 18.07
N ARG A 1002 -34.51 -7.22 18.10
CA ARG A 1002 -35.08 -6.45 19.21
C ARG A 1002 -36.60 -6.52 19.26
N GLN A 1003 -37.26 -6.49 18.11
CA GLN A 1003 -38.72 -6.50 18.01
C GLN A 1003 -39.32 -7.87 18.35
N LEU A 1004 -38.74 -8.95 17.81
CA LEU A 1004 -39.31 -10.31 17.87
C LEU A 1004 -38.68 -11.16 18.98
N LEU A 1005 -37.36 -11.07 19.22
CA LEU A 1005 -36.67 -11.87 20.24
C LEU A 1005 -36.41 -11.10 21.53
N GLY A 1006 -36.57 -9.78 21.52
CA GLY A 1006 -36.41 -8.92 22.68
C GLY A 1006 -34.97 -8.59 23.04
N ARG A 1007 -33.98 -9.01 22.24
CA ARG A 1007 -32.54 -8.85 22.53
C ARG A 1007 -31.77 -8.32 21.31
N ASN A 1008 -30.54 -7.87 21.53
CA ASN A 1008 -29.60 -7.64 20.43
C ASN A 1008 -29.06 -8.98 19.91
N LEU A 1009 -28.84 -9.07 18.59
CA LEU A 1009 -28.24 -10.24 17.94
C LEU A 1009 -26.73 -10.05 17.80
N GLU A 1010 -25.99 -11.15 17.77
CA GLU A 1010 -24.55 -11.12 17.51
C GLU A 1010 -24.25 -10.95 16.00
N ASP A 1011 -23.08 -10.40 15.67
CA ASP A 1011 -22.69 -10.14 14.28
C ASP A 1011 -22.59 -11.45 13.49
N GLY A 1012 -23.46 -11.61 12.49
CA GLY A 1012 -23.52 -12.79 11.62
C GLY A 1012 -24.69 -13.74 11.92
N GLU A 1013 -25.36 -13.63 13.07
CA GLU A 1013 -26.59 -14.38 13.34
C GLU A 1013 -27.70 -13.96 12.35
N TYR A 1014 -28.31 -14.94 11.67
CA TYR A 1014 -29.32 -14.75 10.61
C TYR A 1014 -28.88 -13.97 9.35
N GLY A 1015 -27.63 -13.48 9.28
CA GLY A 1015 -27.11 -12.75 8.13
C GLY A 1015 -27.04 -13.58 6.84
N ALA A 1016 -26.70 -14.88 6.95
CA ALA A 1016 -26.68 -15.80 5.82
C ALA A 1016 -28.10 -16.07 5.26
N ILE A 1017 -29.10 -16.18 6.14
CA ILE A 1017 -30.50 -16.36 5.75
C ILE A 1017 -31.04 -15.10 5.07
N ALA A 1018 -30.70 -13.92 5.60
CA ALA A 1018 -31.05 -12.63 5.01
C ALA A 1018 -30.50 -12.47 3.59
N ALA A 1019 -29.27 -12.94 3.34
CA ALA A 1019 -28.62 -12.85 2.04
C ALA A 1019 -29.17 -13.84 1.00
N GLN A 1020 -29.57 -15.05 1.42
CA GLN A 1020 -29.99 -16.12 0.51
C GLN A 1020 -31.50 -16.16 0.24
N GLN A 1021 -32.32 -15.93 1.26
CA GLN A 1021 -33.79 -16.13 1.21
C GLN A 1021 -34.57 -14.84 1.48
N GLY A 1022 -33.86 -13.74 1.73
CA GLY A 1022 -34.44 -12.44 2.02
C GLY A 1022 -34.92 -12.29 3.47
N ILE A 1023 -35.42 -11.10 3.76
CA ILE A 1023 -35.74 -10.63 5.10
C ILE A 1023 -36.97 -11.33 5.70
N MET A 1024 -37.92 -11.73 4.87
CA MET A 1024 -39.12 -12.41 5.34
C MET A 1024 -38.82 -13.81 5.88
N ALA A 1025 -37.88 -14.52 5.25
CA ALA A 1025 -37.39 -15.80 5.75
C ALA A 1025 -36.69 -15.67 7.10
N VAL A 1026 -36.03 -14.53 7.36
CA VAL A 1026 -35.42 -14.24 8.66
C VAL A 1026 -36.49 -14.05 9.74
N ALA A 1027 -37.55 -13.28 9.48
CA ALA A 1027 -38.65 -13.10 10.42
C ALA A 1027 -39.33 -14.44 10.75
N GLU A 1028 -39.55 -15.30 9.76
CA GLU A 1028 -40.10 -16.64 9.97
C GLU A 1028 -39.16 -17.55 10.77
N ALA A 1029 -37.86 -17.50 10.48
CA ALA A 1029 -36.85 -18.26 11.23
C ALA A 1029 -36.77 -17.80 12.70
N MET A 1030 -36.97 -16.50 12.98
CA MET A 1030 -36.99 -15.96 14.35
C MET A 1030 -38.27 -16.38 15.10
N LEU A 1031 -39.45 -16.27 14.48
CA LEU A 1031 -40.74 -16.66 15.09
C LEU A 1031 -40.85 -18.18 15.34
N ASN A 1032 -40.17 -18.98 14.52
CA ASN A 1032 -40.13 -20.45 14.66
C ASN A 1032 -38.92 -20.94 15.47
N SER A 1033 -38.06 -20.04 15.94
CA SER A 1033 -36.90 -20.42 16.75
C SER A 1033 -37.34 -21.06 18.06
N ALA A 1034 -36.55 -22.03 18.55
CA ALA A 1034 -36.74 -22.62 19.87
C ALA A 1034 -36.65 -21.56 20.98
N GLU A 1035 -35.89 -20.48 20.75
CA GLU A 1035 -35.79 -19.34 21.65
C GLU A 1035 -37.14 -18.61 21.76
N TYR A 1036 -37.77 -18.25 20.65
CA TYR A 1036 -39.06 -17.56 20.64
C TYR A 1036 -40.14 -18.38 21.37
N LEU A 1037 -40.23 -19.68 21.06
CA LEU A 1037 -41.20 -20.58 21.69
C LEU A 1037 -40.96 -20.76 23.19
N ARG A 1038 -39.70 -20.81 23.63
CA ARG A 1038 -39.36 -20.96 25.05
C ARG A 1038 -39.77 -19.76 25.89
N TYR A 1039 -39.59 -18.54 25.38
CA TYR A 1039 -39.83 -17.31 26.16
C TYR A 1039 -41.24 -16.75 25.99
N PHE A 1040 -41.78 -16.76 24.77
CA PHE A 1040 -43.07 -16.14 24.46
C PHE A 1040 -44.17 -17.17 24.20
N GLY A 1041 -43.81 -18.37 23.71
CA GLY A 1041 -44.78 -19.38 23.31
C GLY A 1041 -45.67 -18.91 22.16
N GLU A 1042 -46.85 -19.48 22.00
CA GLU A 1042 -47.76 -19.11 20.89
C GLU A 1042 -48.61 -17.87 21.18
N GLN A 1043 -48.76 -17.51 22.47
CA GLN A 1043 -49.70 -16.48 22.92
C GLN A 1043 -49.04 -15.31 23.67
N GLY A 1044 -47.70 -15.30 23.81
CA GLY A 1044 -46.99 -14.22 24.48
C GLY A 1044 -46.57 -13.09 23.54
N VAL A 1045 -46.67 -11.84 24.02
CA VAL A 1045 -46.13 -10.67 23.33
C VAL A 1045 -44.62 -10.59 23.57
N PRO A 1046 -43.78 -10.40 22.53
CA PRO A 1046 -42.36 -10.15 22.72
C PRO A 1046 -42.11 -8.95 23.63
N TYR A 1047 -41.11 -9.04 24.49
CA TYR A 1047 -40.73 -7.96 25.39
C TYR A 1047 -39.22 -7.83 25.43
N ARG A 1048 -38.71 -6.65 25.82
CA ARG A 1048 -37.27 -6.42 25.94
C ARG A 1048 -36.67 -7.32 27.03
N ARG A 1049 -35.76 -8.18 26.62
CA ARG A 1049 -34.96 -9.06 27.47
C ARG A 1049 -33.60 -8.40 27.74
N ALA A 1050 -33.09 -8.59 28.94
CA ALA A 1050 -31.80 -8.04 29.38
C ALA A 1050 -30.63 -8.67 28.62
#